data_AF-A0A1H0PSX9-F1
#
_entry.id   AF-A0A1H0PSX9-F1
#
_cell.length_a   1.000
_cell.length_b   1.000
_cell.length_c   1.000
_cell.angle_alpha   90.00
_cell.angle_beta   90.00
_cell.angle_gamma   90.00
#
_symmetry.space_group_name_H-M   'P 1'
#
loop_
_entity.id
_entity.type
_entity.pdbx_description
1 polymer ?
#
loop_
_entity_poly.entity_id
_entity_poly.type
_entity_poly.pdbx_seq_one_letter_code
_entity_poly.pdbx_strand_id
1 'polypeptide(L)'
;MKLGDQNYFSGEVGPILEAVADRMIPKDIWPSATEGGVLGYLERRAGEDVATWMDLIEPGLRALDAEAIALHRRPFSELSVNEQDWLLKELELDRVRNWPVSPKLFFATLLSLVIEGYYGSPEAGGNREGKSWDMIGFRPGPVPEIHAPVPETDLPQRTFDQLRDHYDVIVVGAGAGGSVAAAVLAESGLRVLVVERGSWLRYNQVGSDHVRNHRFSKYGHNTGPGLEGNPRTILLANGDERITAPFEGNYHNNAMTLGGGTRVYGAQAWRFHPDDFRMATRYGIPDGSSLSDWPINYDELEPYYERAEWEVGVSGDGDAHTGRGRRNRPYPMPALPKTLEAERLARAAVKLGWDVGPVPLLINSVERDGRPACGRCGQCVGFACPTNSKNGGHNTMLLRAIATGNCDLICDTLVERIDTEAGRHATGVRLVQSAAGSIQRLQVRAGHVVVAAGAIESARLLLYSASDAEPQGVGNRYGQVGRNLQGHVYSGAYALFDEPVQDGLGPGVSIATCRFAHGNGSGIVGGGMLANEFIWLPLVHWYRALAPDAARWGSAGKETMRESYLRTSHVQGPIQDIPTPEARVLLSPTVKDRFGMPVAQLSGSVHPESLRAAAMLAEQAEAWLWAAGARQVWRTRPGGELSAGQHQAGTLRMGDDPSTSVTDPSGRVHGYDNLWVSDGSVHVTNGGVNPVLTILSLAFRTAENLVKQG
;
A
#
# COMPACT_ATOMS: atom_id res chain seq x y z
N MET A 1 6.03 -29.96 0.91
CA MET A 1 6.61 -31.04 0.07
C MET A 1 6.81 -30.42 -1.31
N LYS A 2 8.04 -30.06 -1.70
CA LYS A 2 8.32 -29.60 -3.07
C LYS A 2 8.21 -30.83 -3.96
N LEU A 3 7.10 -30.97 -4.68
CA LEU A 3 7.00 -31.91 -5.78
C LEU A 3 7.98 -31.44 -6.85
N GLY A 4 8.85 -32.36 -7.30
CA GLY A 4 9.97 -32.08 -8.21
C GLY A 4 9.53 -31.69 -9.62
N ASP A 5 10.49 -31.68 -10.54
CA ASP A 5 10.39 -31.38 -11.98
C ASP A 5 9.42 -32.31 -12.75
N GLN A 6 8.17 -32.44 -12.31
CA GLN A 6 7.10 -33.00 -13.12
C GLN A 6 6.71 -31.95 -14.14
N ASN A 7 6.85 -32.28 -15.41
CA ASN A 7 6.28 -31.49 -16.48
C ASN A 7 4.75 -31.65 -16.42
N TYR A 8 4.08 -30.74 -15.72
CA TYR A 8 2.61 -30.71 -15.56
C TYR A 8 1.86 -30.65 -16.91
N PHE A 9 2.58 -30.37 -17.99
CA PHE A 9 2.04 -30.22 -19.34
C PHE A 9 2.35 -31.40 -20.28
N SER A 10 3.14 -32.39 -19.86
CA SER A 10 3.41 -33.55 -20.69
C SER A 10 2.28 -34.58 -20.56
N GLY A 11 1.49 -34.76 -21.62
CA GLY A 11 0.37 -35.70 -21.70
C GLY A 11 -0.79 -35.20 -22.56
N GLU A 12 -1.97 -35.78 -22.38
CA GLU A 12 -3.21 -35.44 -23.13
C GLU A 12 -3.71 -34.00 -22.89
N VAL A 13 -3.30 -33.36 -21.78
CA VAL A 13 -3.82 -32.06 -21.34
C VAL A 13 -3.15 -30.88 -22.04
N GLY A 14 -1.90 -31.03 -22.48
CA GLY A 14 -1.10 -29.96 -23.12
C GLY A 14 -1.79 -29.32 -24.32
N PRO A 15 -2.21 -30.11 -25.34
CA PRO A 15 -2.91 -29.57 -26.51
C PRO A 15 -4.24 -28.89 -26.19
N ILE A 16 -4.96 -29.37 -25.16
CA ILE A 16 -6.22 -28.76 -24.72
C ILE A 16 -5.93 -27.39 -24.09
N LEU A 17 -4.92 -27.31 -23.21
CA LEU A 17 -4.52 -26.07 -22.56
C LEU A 17 -4.05 -25.02 -23.58
N GLU A 18 -3.25 -25.42 -24.57
CA GLU A 18 -2.81 -24.57 -25.67
C GLU A 18 -4.00 -23.97 -26.41
N ALA A 19 -4.95 -24.82 -26.84
CA ALA A 19 -6.15 -24.39 -27.54
C ALA A 19 -6.99 -23.43 -26.69
N VAL A 20 -7.22 -23.75 -25.40
CA VAL A 20 -8.01 -22.88 -24.50
C VAL A 20 -7.32 -21.54 -24.29
N ALA A 21 -6.01 -21.52 -24.02
CA ALA A 21 -5.25 -20.29 -23.81
C ALA A 21 -5.31 -19.38 -25.04
N ASP A 22 -5.15 -19.95 -26.25
CA ASP A 22 -5.22 -19.21 -27.50
C ASP A 22 -6.65 -18.82 -27.90
N ARG A 23 -7.69 -19.45 -27.33
CA ARG A 23 -9.05 -18.90 -27.41
C ARG A 23 -9.30 -17.77 -26.43
N MET A 24 -8.72 -17.83 -25.23
CA MET A 24 -8.79 -16.76 -24.25
C MET A 24 -8.04 -15.50 -24.71
N ILE A 25 -6.89 -15.65 -25.37
CA ILE A 25 -6.15 -14.54 -26.01
C ILE A 25 -5.65 -15.00 -27.39
N PRO A 26 -6.43 -14.73 -28.46
CA PRO A 26 -6.09 -15.20 -29.80
C PRO A 26 -5.01 -14.39 -30.48
N LYS A 27 -4.38 -15.03 -31.47
CA LYS A 27 -3.47 -14.37 -32.39
C LYS A 27 -4.23 -13.37 -33.26
N ASP A 28 -3.61 -12.22 -33.46
CA ASP A 28 -3.96 -11.25 -34.49
C ASP A 28 -2.63 -10.67 -35.03
N ILE A 29 -2.54 -9.35 -35.25
CA ILE A 29 -1.23 -8.71 -35.52
C ILE A 29 -0.27 -8.82 -34.32
N TRP A 30 -0.79 -9.14 -33.13
CA TRP A 30 -0.03 -9.42 -31.91
C TRP A 30 -0.09 -10.91 -31.55
N PRO A 31 0.91 -11.42 -30.80
CA PRO A 31 0.98 -12.83 -30.41
C PRO A 31 -0.28 -13.35 -29.72
N SER A 32 -0.61 -14.62 -29.90
CA SER A 32 -1.57 -15.33 -29.03
C SER A 32 -1.02 -15.51 -27.60
N ALA A 33 -1.83 -16.09 -26.69
CA ALA A 33 -1.37 -16.47 -25.36
C ALA A 33 -0.10 -17.35 -25.41
N THR A 34 -0.13 -18.42 -26.20
CA THR A 34 0.99 -19.37 -26.32
C THR A 34 2.23 -18.72 -26.93
N GLU A 35 2.08 -17.96 -28.03
CA GLU A 35 3.16 -17.20 -28.66
C GLU A 35 3.75 -16.13 -27.72
N GLY A 36 2.91 -15.54 -26.87
CA GLY A 36 3.28 -14.62 -25.79
C GLY A 36 3.94 -15.29 -24.58
N GLY A 37 4.11 -16.62 -24.59
CA GLY A 37 4.79 -17.36 -23.52
C GLY A 37 3.93 -17.72 -22.31
N VAL A 38 2.60 -17.57 -22.39
CA VAL A 38 1.68 -17.82 -21.25
C VAL A 38 1.85 -19.22 -20.66
N LEU A 39 2.10 -20.25 -21.48
CA LEU A 39 2.30 -21.61 -20.96
C LEU A 39 3.46 -21.68 -19.94
N GLY A 40 4.57 -20.98 -20.20
CA GLY A 40 5.71 -20.94 -19.27
C GLY A 40 5.34 -20.28 -17.93
N TYR A 41 4.47 -19.26 -17.95
CA TYR A 41 3.90 -18.69 -16.73
C TYR A 41 3.01 -19.70 -16.00
N LEU A 42 2.11 -20.38 -16.73
CA LEU A 42 1.22 -21.38 -16.16
C LEU A 42 2.01 -22.53 -15.51
N GLU A 43 3.16 -22.93 -16.07
CA GLU A 43 3.97 -24.03 -15.53
C GLU A 43 4.50 -23.68 -14.15
N ARG A 44 5.07 -22.47 -14.06
CA ARG A 44 5.59 -21.93 -12.81
C ARG A 44 4.48 -21.80 -11.79
N ARG A 45 3.32 -21.31 -12.20
CA ARG A 45 2.14 -21.19 -11.33
C ARG A 45 1.60 -22.53 -10.85
N ALA A 46 1.59 -23.57 -11.70
CA ALA A 46 1.21 -24.92 -11.31
C ALA A 46 2.17 -25.48 -10.25
N GLY A 47 3.47 -25.20 -10.35
CA GLY A 47 4.46 -25.57 -9.34
C GLY A 47 4.33 -24.78 -8.01
N GLU A 48 3.86 -23.53 -8.07
CA GLU A 48 3.62 -22.69 -6.88
C GLU A 48 2.29 -22.98 -6.16
N ASP A 49 1.27 -23.41 -6.90
CA ASP A 49 -0.07 -23.70 -6.39
C ASP A 49 -0.61 -25.01 -7.00
N VAL A 50 0.02 -26.10 -6.57
CA VAL A 50 -0.27 -27.46 -7.05
C VAL A 50 -1.72 -27.85 -6.79
N ALA A 51 -2.32 -27.40 -5.68
CA ALA A 51 -3.69 -27.72 -5.31
C ALA A 51 -4.68 -27.13 -6.32
N THR A 52 -4.57 -25.83 -6.65
CA THR A 52 -5.42 -25.24 -7.70
C THR A 52 -5.26 -25.96 -9.03
N TRP A 53 -4.04 -26.38 -9.38
CA TRP A 53 -3.81 -27.12 -10.62
C TRP A 53 -4.50 -28.49 -10.63
N MET A 54 -4.22 -29.31 -9.62
CA MET A 54 -4.72 -30.70 -9.53
C MET A 54 -6.21 -30.79 -9.22
N ASP A 55 -6.75 -29.87 -8.43
CA ASP A 55 -8.13 -29.95 -7.92
C ASP A 55 -9.13 -29.17 -8.80
N LEU A 56 -8.65 -28.24 -9.64
CA LEU A 56 -9.52 -27.38 -10.46
C LEU A 56 -9.13 -27.36 -11.94
N ILE A 57 -7.88 -27.03 -12.26
CA ILE A 57 -7.49 -26.76 -13.65
C ILE A 57 -7.40 -28.03 -14.49
N GLU A 58 -6.62 -29.02 -14.07
CA GLU A 58 -6.48 -30.27 -14.81
C GLU A 58 -7.82 -31.03 -14.95
N PRO A 59 -8.62 -31.23 -13.87
CA PRO A 59 -9.93 -31.86 -14.00
C PRO A 59 -10.88 -31.09 -14.92
N GLY A 60 -10.82 -29.75 -14.90
CA GLY A 60 -11.63 -28.90 -15.77
C GLY A 60 -11.24 -29.01 -17.25
N LEU A 61 -9.94 -29.08 -17.56
CA LEU A 61 -9.45 -29.29 -18.93
C LEU A 61 -9.89 -30.65 -19.49
N ARG A 62 -9.79 -31.72 -18.68
CA ARG A 62 -10.26 -33.06 -19.07
C ARG A 62 -11.78 -33.11 -19.27
N ALA A 63 -12.54 -32.42 -18.40
CA ALA A 63 -13.99 -32.34 -18.54
C ALA A 63 -14.41 -31.55 -19.78
N LEU A 64 -13.69 -30.47 -20.12
CA LEU A 64 -13.90 -29.71 -21.35
C LEU A 64 -13.70 -30.57 -22.60
N ASP A 65 -12.63 -31.36 -22.62
CA ASP A 65 -12.32 -32.24 -23.75
C ASP A 65 -13.35 -33.38 -23.89
N ALA A 66 -13.77 -33.97 -22.76
CA ALA A 66 -14.84 -34.95 -22.75
C ALA A 66 -16.18 -34.39 -23.27
N GLU A 67 -16.52 -33.15 -22.89
CA GLU A 67 -17.71 -32.44 -23.38
C GLU A 67 -17.63 -32.20 -24.90
N ALA A 68 -16.47 -31.76 -25.39
CA ALA A 68 -16.18 -31.60 -26.82
C ALA A 68 -16.37 -32.92 -27.58
N ILE A 69 -15.81 -34.02 -27.08
CA ILE A 69 -15.95 -35.34 -27.70
C ILE A 69 -17.42 -35.82 -27.67
N ALA A 70 -18.13 -35.58 -26.57
CA ALA A 70 -19.53 -35.98 -26.45
C ALA A 70 -20.42 -35.27 -27.47
N LEU A 71 -20.23 -33.95 -27.67
CA LEU A 71 -21.04 -33.12 -28.54
C LEU A 71 -20.61 -33.17 -30.02
N HIS A 72 -19.30 -33.16 -30.29
CA HIS A 72 -18.74 -32.95 -31.63
C HIS A 72 -17.91 -34.15 -32.14
N ARG A 73 -17.78 -35.22 -31.35
CA ARG A 73 -17.01 -36.45 -31.68
C ARG A 73 -15.53 -36.20 -31.99
N ARG A 74 -14.98 -35.08 -31.53
CA ARG A 74 -13.59 -34.65 -31.70
C ARG A 74 -13.09 -34.02 -30.40
N PRO A 75 -11.79 -34.11 -30.08
CA PRO A 75 -11.22 -33.43 -28.93
C PRO A 75 -11.34 -31.90 -29.09
N PHE A 76 -11.35 -31.18 -27.97
CA PHE A 76 -11.52 -29.72 -27.94
C PHE A 76 -10.49 -29.01 -28.83
N SER A 77 -9.23 -29.47 -28.80
CA SER A 77 -8.12 -28.92 -29.59
C SER A 77 -8.30 -29.05 -31.12
N GLU A 78 -9.15 -29.96 -31.59
CA GLU A 78 -9.45 -30.19 -33.01
C GLU A 78 -10.78 -29.57 -33.48
N LEU A 79 -11.52 -28.95 -32.57
CA LEU A 79 -12.74 -28.23 -32.92
C LEU A 79 -12.45 -26.95 -33.71
N SER A 80 -13.43 -26.50 -34.48
CA SER A 80 -13.33 -25.19 -35.12
C SER A 80 -13.35 -24.07 -34.08
N VAL A 81 -12.81 -22.90 -34.43
CA VAL A 81 -12.79 -21.71 -33.56
C VAL A 81 -14.17 -21.39 -32.98
N ASN A 82 -15.22 -21.47 -33.81
CA ASN A 82 -16.59 -21.19 -33.36
C ASN A 82 -17.12 -22.23 -32.36
N GLU A 83 -16.77 -23.50 -32.55
CA GLU A 83 -17.16 -24.58 -31.62
C GLU A 83 -16.42 -24.43 -30.28
N GLN A 84 -15.11 -24.11 -30.31
CA GLN A 84 -14.32 -23.86 -29.11
C GLN A 84 -14.85 -22.66 -28.32
N ASP A 85 -15.09 -21.52 -28.99
CA ASP A 85 -15.63 -20.32 -28.36
C ASP A 85 -17.01 -20.54 -27.75
N TRP A 86 -17.87 -21.29 -28.45
CA TRP A 86 -19.19 -21.62 -27.95
C TRP A 86 -19.12 -22.43 -26.66
N LEU A 87 -18.29 -23.48 -26.61
CA LEU A 87 -18.10 -24.27 -25.39
C LEU A 87 -17.58 -23.43 -24.23
N LEU A 88 -16.53 -22.62 -24.46
CA LEU A 88 -15.98 -21.73 -23.44
C LEU A 88 -17.01 -20.70 -22.94
N LYS A 89 -17.87 -20.21 -23.83
CA LYS A 89 -18.96 -19.29 -23.47
C LYS A 89 -20.00 -19.96 -22.58
N GLU A 90 -20.32 -21.23 -22.82
CA GLU A 90 -21.25 -21.99 -21.97
C GLU A 90 -20.66 -22.24 -20.56
N LEU A 91 -19.34 -22.36 -20.43
CA LEU A 91 -18.66 -22.39 -19.11
C LEU A 91 -18.76 -21.05 -18.39
N GLU A 92 -18.47 -19.94 -19.09
CA GLU A 92 -18.57 -18.58 -18.55
C GLU A 92 -19.98 -18.29 -18.01
N LEU A 93 -21.01 -18.76 -18.73
CA LEU A 93 -22.42 -18.59 -18.39
C LEU A 93 -22.97 -19.63 -17.38
N ASP A 94 -22.13 -20.54 -16.88
CA ASP A 94 -22.49 -21.63 -15.96
C ASP A 94 -23.65 -22.52 -16.48
N ARG A 95 -23.66 -22.81 -17.78
CA ARG A 95 -24.70 -23.60 -18.45
C ARG A 95 -24.36 -25.07 -18.59
N VAL A 96 -23.07 -25.41 -18.49
CA VAL A 96 -22.60 -26.81 -18.47
C VAL A 96 -22.81 -27.40 -17.07
N ARG A 97 -23.19 -28.68 -17.01
CA ARG A 97 -23.52 -29.40 -15.76
C ARG A 97 -22.71 -30.69 -15.66
N ASN A 98 -22.71 -31.30 -14.47
CA ASN A 98 -22.11 -32.63 -14.21
C ASN A 98 -20.59 -32.72 -14.43
N TRP A 99 -19.87 -31.62 -14.24
CA TRP A 99 -18.41 -31.63 -14.20
C TRP A 99 -17.88 -32.04 -12.82
N PRO A 100 -16.66 -32.61 -12.73
CA PRO A 100 -16.02 -32.92 -11.46
C PRO A 100 -15.67 -31.67 -10.64
N VAL A 101 -15.68 -30.50 -11.29
CA VAL A 101 -15.39 -29.18 -10.71
C VAL A 101 -16.43 -28.17 -11.19
N SER A 102 -16.53 -27.01 -10.54
CA SER A 102 -17.40 -25.94 -11.03
C SER A 102 -16.91 -25.40 -12.38
N PRO A 103 -17.69 -25.49 -13.47
CA PRO A 103 -17.30 -25.00 -14.80
C PRO A 103 -16.97 -23.50 -14.80
N LYS A 104 -17.80 -22.71 -14.12
CA LYS A 104 -17.61 -21.27 -13.97
C LYS A 104 -16.33 -20.92 -13.21
N LEU A 105 -16.06 -21.61 -12.10
CA LEU A 105 -14.84 -21.38 -11.32
C LEU A 105 -13.60 -21.79 -12.10
N PHE A 106 -13.64 -22.92 -12.80
CA PHE A 106 -12.57 -23.37 -13.69
C PHE A 106 -12.26 -22.31 -14.76
N PHE A 107 -13.28 -21.88 -15.50
CA PHE A 107 -13.10 -20.88 -16.56
C PHE A 107 -12.54 -19.56 -16.01
N ALA A 108 -13.12 -19.05 -14.92
CA ALA A 108 -12.68 -17.79 -14.32
C ALA A 108 -11.24 -17.86 -13.82
N THR A 109 -10.85 -18.96 -13.17
CA THR A 109 -9.48 -19.15 -12.66
C THR A 109 -8.48 -19.31 -13.79
N LEU A 110 -8.79 -20.11 -14.82
CA LEU A 110 -7.89 -20.28 -15.97
C LEU A 110 -7.74 -18.98 -16.76
N LEU A 111 -8.83 -18.25 -17.01
CA LEU A 111 -8.78 -16.93 -17.66
C LEU A 111 -7.92 -15.96 -16.87
N SER A 112 -8.10 -15.92 -15.56
CA SER A 112 -7.32 -15.10 -14.63
C SER A 112 -5.81 -15.41 -14.74
N LEU A 113 -5.42 -16.68 -14.76
CA LEU A 113 -4.02 -17.10 -14.93
C LEU A 113 -3.47 -16.78 -16.33
N VAL A 114 -4.25 -16.99 -17.39
CA VAL A 114 -3.85 -16.65 -18.77
C VAL A 114 -3.62 -15.15 -18.92
N ILE A 115 -4.49 -14.32 -18.35
CA ILE A 115 -4.38 -12.85 -18.36
C ILE A 115 -3.15 -12.39 -17.58
N GLU A 116 -2.87 -12.99 -16.43
CA GLU A 116 -1.64 -12.71 -15.68
C GLU A 116 -0.38 -13.05 -16.47
N GLY A 117 -0.35 -14.21 -17.11
CA GLY A 117 0.76 -14.61 -17.97
C GLY A 117 0.93 -13.69 -19.18
N TYR A 118 -0.15 -13.17 -19.75
CA TYR A 118 -0.06 -12.38 -20.98
C TYR A 118 0.23 -10.90 -20.73
N TYR A 119 -0.42 -10.28 -19.74
CA TYR A 119 -0.29 -8.84 -19.46
C TYR A 119 0.62 -8.51 -18.27
N GLY A 120 1.06 -9.52 -17.51
CA GLY A 120 1.98 -9.36 -16.39
C GLY A 120 3.44 -9.11 -16.80
N SER A 121 4.31 -9.19 -15.80
CA SER A 121 5.76 -9.01 -15.96
C SER A 121 6.40 -10.17 -16.76
N PRO A 122 7.22 -9.88 -17.78
CA PRO A 122 7.95 -10.92 -18.53
C PRO A 122 8.83 -11.80 -17.65
N GLU A 123 9.38 -11.26 -16.57
CA GLU A 123 10.21 -11.98 -15.60
C GLU A 123 9.44 -13.13 -14.93
N ALA A 124 8.11 -13.02 -14.82
CA ALA A 124 7.24 -14.07 -14.29
C ALA A 124 7.10 -15.28 -15.25
N GLY A 125 7.62 -15.21 -16.48
CA GLY A 125 7.67 -16.33 -17.43
C GLY A 125 6.66 -16.28 -18.56
N GLY A 126 5.76 -15.28 -18.54
CA GLY A 126 4.85 -14.96 -19.63
C GLY A 126 5.29 -13.70 -20.38
N ASN A 127 4.36 -13.04 -21.07
CA ASN A 127 4.54 -11.78 -21.79
C ASN A 127 5.92 -11.63 -22.46
N ARG A 128 6.28 -12.60 -23.30
CA ARG A 128 7.61 -12.69 -23.91
C ARG A 128 7.99 -11.37 -24.57
N GLU A 129 9.18 -10.85 -24.23
CA GLU A 129 9.71 -9.56 -24.70
C GLU A 129 8.83 -8.34 -24.41
N GLY A 130 7.81 -8.45 -23.55
CA GLY A 130 6.88 -7.36 -23.26
C GLY A 130 5.92 -7.03 -24.41
N LYS A 131 5.68 -7.94 -25.36
CA LYS A 131 4.84 -7.66 -26.56
C LYS A 131 3.43 -7.20 -26.22
N SER A 132 2.83 -7.69 -25.14
CA SER A 132 1.50 -7.19 -24.74
C SER A 132 1.55 -5.77 -24.20
N TRP A 133 2.70 -5.35 -23.64
CA TRP A 133 2.92 -3.99 -23.18
C TRP A 133 3.12 -3.03 -24.35
N ASP A 134 3.86 -3.45 -25.37
CA ASP A 134 3.96 -2.72 -26.64
C ASP A 134 2.57 -2.51 -27.26
N MET A 135 1.74 -3.57 -27.25
CA MET A 135 0.37 -3.53 -27.80
C MET A 135 -0.51 -2.46 -27.14
N ILE A 136 -0.46 -2.35 -25.82
CA ILE A 136 -1.32 -1.43 -25.06
C ILE A 136 -0.64 -0.10 -24.74
N GLY A 137 0.65 0.04 -25.02
CA GLY A 137 1.45 1.24 -24.73
C GLY A 137 1.92 1.38 -23.27
N PHE A 138 2.04 0.29 -22.52
CA PHE A 138 2.57 0.33 -21.15
C PHE A 138 4.10 0.42 -21.14
N ARG A 139 4.66 1.30 -20.29
CA ARG A 139 6.10 1.56 -20.18
C ARG A 139 6.58 1.39 -18.74
N PRO A 140 7.16 0.25 -18.36
CA PRO A 140 7.54 -0.01 -16.97
C PRO A 140 8.76 0.79 -16.50
N GLY A 141 9.75 0.94 -17.38
CA GLY A 141 11.05 1.53 -17.08
C GLY A 141 11.11 3.06 -17.19
N PRO A 142 12.22 3.68 -16.75
CA PRO A 142 12.45 5.11 -16.95
C PRO A 142 12.53 5.44 -18.43
N VAL A 143 12.25 6.70 -18.77
CA VAL A 143 12.40 7.20 -20.15
C VAL A 143 13.88 7.08 -20.57
N PRO A 144 14.21 6.26 -21.60
CA PRO A 144 15.60 5.92 -21.92
C PRO A 144 16.49 7.12 -22.28
N GLU A 145 15.90 8.17 -22.85
CA GLU A 145 16.63 9.38 -23.25
C GLU A 145 17.08 10.23 -22.05
N ILE A 146 16.60 9.94 -20.83
CA ILE A 146 16.75 10.85 -19.68
C ILE A 146 17.50 10.19 -18.52
N HIS A 147 17.22 8.92 -18.17
CA HIS A 147 17.81 8.31 -16.98
C HIS A 147 17.98 6.78 -17.07
N ALA A 148 19.15 6.28 -16.67
CA ALA A 148 19.38 4.86 -16.37
C ALA A 148 19.07 4.56 -14.88
N PRO A 149 18.81 3.29 -14.50
CA PRO A 149 18.73 2.92 -13.10
C PRO A 149 19.99 3.31 -12.33
N VAL A 150 19.81 3.81 -11.11
CA VAL A 150 20.90 4.37 -10.30
C VAL A 150 21.23 3.41 -9.15
N PRO A 151 22.52 3.09 -8.91
CA PRO A 151 22.92 2.32 -7.76
C PRO A 151 22.48 3.00 -6.45
N GLU A 152 21.94 2.20 -5.54
CA GLU A 152 21.53 2.69 -4.23
C GLU A 152 22.70 2.68 -3.26
N THR A 153 22.76 3.69 -2.39
CA THR A 153 23.78 3.77 -1.34
C THR A 153 23.66 2.59 -0.39
N ASP A 154 24.81 1.98 -0.05
CA ASP A 154 24.83 0.89 0.91
C ASP A 154 24.69 1.42 2.34
N LEU A 155 23.95 0.69 3.17
CA LEU A 155 23.70 1.03 4.57
C LEU A 155 24.36 -0.06 5.42
N PRO A 156 25.46 0.24 6.14
CA PRO A 156 26.10 -0.72 7.02
C PRO A 156 25.13 -1.26 8.07
N GLN A 157 25.03 -2.59 8.15
CA GLN A 157 24.18 -3.29 9.12
C GLN A 157 25.03 -3.97 10.18
N ARG A 158 24.50 -4.04 11.39
CA ARG A 158 25.09 -4.75 12.54
C ARG A 158 24.49 -6.13 12.68
N THR A 159 25.29 -7.03 13.25
CA THR A 159 24.85 -8.31 13.81
C THR A 159 24.71 -8.20 15.33
N PHE A 160 24.08 -9.18 15.98
CA PHE A 160 23.89 -9.18 17.45
C PHE A 160 25.20 -9.02 18.22
N ASP A 161 26.28 -9.68 17.79
CA ASP A 161 27.60 -9.60 18.42
C ASP A 161 28.30 -8.24 18.25
N GLN A 162 27.83 -7.42 17.33
CA GLN A 162 28.35 -6.06 17.08
C GLN A 162 27.55 -4.98 17.78
N LEU A 163 26.41 -5.32 18.40
CA LEU A 163 25.61 -4.35 19.12
C LEU A 163 26.25 -4.00 20.46
N ARG A 164 26.07 -2.73 20.87
CA ARG A 164 26.45 -2.25 22.20
C ARG A 164 25.45 -2.77 23.24
N ASP A 165 25.90 -2.97 24.48
CA ASP A 165 25.02 -3.33 25.60
C ASP A 165 24.04 -2.21 26.01
N HIS A 166 24.31 -0.98 25.58
CA HIS A 166 23.54 0.21 25.90
C HIS A 166 23.60 1.24 24.77
N TYR A 167 22.44 1.81 24.44
CA TYR A 167 22.28 2.96 23.55
C TYR A 167 21.59 4.11 24.28
N ASP A 168 21.83 5.34 23.85
CA ASP A 168 21.12 6.48 24.41
C ASP A 168 19.65 6.44 23.96
N VAL A 169 19.40 6.04 22.70
CA VAL A 169 18.06 5.80 22.17
C VAL A 169 17.99 4.53 21.33
N ILE A 170 16.93 3.74 21.49
CA ILE A 170 16.55 2.68 20.54
C ILE A 170 15.31 3.13 19.76
N VAL A 171 15.39 3.12 18.43
CA VAL A 171 14.30 3.41 17.51
C VAL A 171 13.79 2.10 16.91
N VAL A 172 12.51 1.79 17.13
CA VAL A 172 11.86 0.55 16.67
C VAL A 172 11.14 0.82 15.35
N GLY A 173 11.73 0.39 14.24
CA GLY A 173 11.23 0.57 12.87
C GLY A 173 12.00 1.63 12.09
N ALA A 174 12.33 1.32 10.83
CA ALA A 174 13.10 2.18 9.93
C ALA A 174 12.20 2.85 8.87
N GLY A 175 10.92 3.06 9.19
CA GLY A 175 9.91 3.68 8.31
C GLY A 175 9.99 5.20 8.25
N ALA A 176 8.90 5.84 7.80
CA ALA A 176 8.81 7.30 7.65
C ALA A 176 9.23 8.05 8.93
N GLY A 177 8.56 7.78 10.05
CA GLY A 177 8.87 8.48 11.29
C GLY A 177 10.13 7.99 11.99
N GLY A 178 10.41 6.67 11.98
CA GLY A 178 11.63 6.12 12.59
C GLY A 178 12.93 6.62 11.94
N SER A 179 12.94 6.76 10.62
CA SER A 179 14.10 7.33 9.90
C SER A 179 14.38 8.79 10.26
N VAL A 180 13.34 9.62 10.41
CA VAL A 180 13.46 11.00 10.86
C VAL A 180 13.96 11.07 12.30
N ALA A 181 13.36 10.29 13.20
CA ALA A 181 13.78 10.25 14.60
C ALA A 181 15.25 9.85 14.72
N ALA A 182 15.68 8.80 14.04
CA ALA A 182 17.07 8.36 14.03
C ALA A 182 18.04 9.45 13.56
N ALA A 183 17.69 10.18 12.49
CA ALA A 183 18.51 11.25 11.96
C ALA A 183 18.67 12.39 12.95
N VAL A 184 17.56 12.93 13.47
CA VAL A 184 17.58 14.06 14.42
C VAL A 184 18.38 13.71 15.68
N LEU A 185 18.16 12.51 16.23
CA LEU A 185 18.81 12.06 17.46
C LEU A 185 20.30 11.76 17.26
N ALA A 186 20.68 11.13 16.15
CA ALA A 186 22.10 10.85 15.88
C ALA A 186 22.88 12.14 15.55
N GLU A 187 22.26 13.09 14.85
CA GLU A 187 22.83 14.41 14.54
C GLU A 187 22.98 15.28 15.79
N SER A 188 22.16 15.06 16.83
CA SER A 188 22.35 15.72 18.13
C SER A 188 23.45 15.07 18.99
N GLY A 189 24.13 14.04 18.48
CA GLY A 189 25.24 13.36 19.16
C GLY A 189 24.86 12.15 20.02
N LEU A 190 23.59 11.74 20.03
CA LEU A 190 23.14 10.56 20.78
C LEU A 190 23.51 9.28 20.04
N ARG A 191 23.87 8.23 20.77
CA ARG A 191 24.08 6.88 20.20
C ARG A 191 22.73 6.22 19.98
N VAL A 192 22.40 5.97 18.73
CA VAL A 192 21.11 5.45 18.29
C VAL A 192 21.25 4.03 17.77
N LEU A 193 20.34 3.14 18.17
CA LEU A 193 20.13 1.86 17.49
C LEU A 193 18.78 1.90 16.76
N VAL A 194 18.81 1.69 15.44
CA VAL A 194 17.60 1.46 14.64
C VAL A 194 17.42 -0.04 14.45
N VAL A 195 16.26 -0.57 14.85
CA VAL A 195 15.89 -1.98 14.68
C VAL A 195 14.77 -2.10 13.66
N GLU A 196 15.01 -2.80 12.56
CA GLU A 196 14.04 -3.03 11.49
C GLU A 196 13.71 -4.52 11.34
N ARG A 197 12.40 -4.83 11.31
CA ARG A 197 11.91 -6.22 11.19
C ARG A 197 12.17 -6.82 9.81
N GLY A 198 12.18 -5.99 8.78
CA GLY A 198 12.39 -6.39 7.39
C GLY A 198 13.84 -6.33 6.96
N SER A 199 14.13 -6.92 5.81
CA SER A 199 15.46 -6.85 5.20
C SER A 199 15.69 -5.49 4.52
N TRP A 200 16.94 -5.13 4.27
CA TRP A 200 17.30 -4.06 3.34
C TRP A 200 17.17 -4.56 1.89
N LEU A 201 16.02 -4.32 1.25
CA LEU A 201 15.75 -4.75 -0.12
C LEU A 201 16.09 -3.63 -1.12
N ARG A 202 17.16 -3.85 -1.89
CA ARG A 202 17.56 -2.99 -3.02
C ARG A 202 16.56 -3.09 -4.17
N TYR A 203 16.63 -2.16 -5.12
CA TYR A 203 15.71 -2.04 -6.26
C TYR A 203 15.53 -3.38 -6.99
N ASN A 204 16.63 -4.06 -7.32
CA ASN A 204 16.61 -5.35 -7.99
C ASN A 204 16.09 -6.51 -7.13
N GLN A 205 16.14 -6.38 -5.80
CA GLN A 205 15.63 -7.38 -4.85
C GLN A 205 14.13 -7.18 -4.55
N VAL A 206 13.64 -5.94 -4.58
CA VAL A 206 12.19 -5.66 -4.55
C VAL A 206 11.53 -6.19 -5.83
N GLY A 207 12.22 -6.07 -6.97
CA GLY A 207 11.77 -6.65 -8.23
C GLY A 207 10.52 -6.00 -8.82
N SER A 208 10.04 -6.58 -9.92
CA SER A 208 9.01 -6.02 -10.81
C SER A 208 7.77 -6.90 -10.94
N ASP A 209 7.54 -7.86 -10.03
CA ASP A 209 6.38 -8.76 -10.08
C ASP A 209 5.05 -7.99 -9.92
N HIS A 210 4.21 -8.05 -10.94
CA HIS A 210 2.91 -7.34 -10.99
C HIS A 210 1.83 -7.97 -10.12
N VAL A 211 1.96 -9.23 -9.69
CA VAL A 211 1.00 -9.96 -8.85
C VAL A 211 1.45 -10.11 -7.39
N ARG A 212 2.66 -9.65 -7.07
CA ARG A 212 3.23 -9.65 -5.71
C ARG A 212 3.77 -8.29 -5.30
N ASN A 213 2.89 -7.30 -5.17
CA ASN A 213 3.30 -5.97 -4.74
C ASN A 213 2.21 -5.29 -3.90
N HIS A 214 2.54 -4.13 -3.35
CA HIS A 214 1.66 -3.34 -2.48
C HIS A 214 0.48 -2.68 -3.19
N ARG A 215 0.40 -2.74 -4.53
CA ARG A 215 -0.74 -2.24 -5.31
C ARG A 215 -1.68 -3.38 -5.74
N PHE A 216 -1.11 -4.53 -6.05
CA PHE A 216 -1.80 -5.76 -6.44
C PHE A 216 -1.10 -6.98 -5.80
N SER A 217 -1.63 -7.42 -4.66
CA SER A 217 -1.04 -8.43 -3.79
C SER A 217 -1.74 -9.79 -3.93
N LYS A 218 -2.04 -10.24 -5.14
CA LYS A 218 -2.84 -11.48 -5.32
C LYS A 218 -2.16 -12.71 -4.71
N TYR A 219 -0.82 -12.78 -4.78
CA TYR A 219 -0.04 -13.93 -4.31
C TYR A 219 1.05 -13.57 -3.29
N GLY A 220 1.01 -12.36 -2.72
CA GLY A 220 2.03 -11.90 -1.79
C GLY A 220 2.43 -10.44 -2.00
N HIS A 221 3.55 -10.09 -1.35
CA HIS A 221 4.18 -8.78 -1.43
C HIS A 221 5.68 -8.93 -1.69
N ASN A 222 6.24 -7.98 -2.43
CA ASN A 222 7.66 -7.87 -2.72
C ASN A 222 8.52 -7.32 -1.58
N THR A 223 7.89 -6.79 -0.52
CA THR A 223 8.57 -6.17 0.63
C THR A 223 8.01 -6.70 1.94
N GLY A 224 7.60 -7.97 1.93
CA GLY A 224 7.16 -8.68 3.12
C GLY A 224 5.80 -8.25 3.69
N PRO A 225 5.38 -8.92 4.78
CA PRO A 225 6.06 -10.08 5.38
C PRO A 225 5.96 -11.31 4.48
N GLY A 226 6.82 -12.30 4.74
CA GLY A 226 6.67 -13.63 4.13
C GLY A 226 5.33 -14.28 4.55
N LEU A 227 4.77 -15.12 3.68
CA LEU A 227 3.47 -15.75 3.89
C LEU A 227 3.43 -16.62 5.14
N GLU A 228 4.48 -17.43 5.32
CA GLU A 228 4.59 -18.33 6.47
C GLU A 228 5.02 -17.57 7.73
N GLY A 229 4.41 -17.93 8.86
CA GLY A 229 4.83 -17.44 10.17
C GLY A 229 4.48 -15.99 10.49
N ASN A 230 3.75 -15.29 9.61
CA ASN A 230 3.27 -13.92 9.82
C ASN A 230 1.74 -13.76 9.70
N PRO A 231 0.90 -14.69 10.21
CA PRO A 231 -0.54 -14.51 10.13
C PRO A 231 -0.99 -13.31 10.96
N ARG A 232 -2.15 -12.76 10.62
CA ARG A 232 -2.96 -11.92 11.50
C ARG A 232 -4.31 -12.59 11.70
N THR A 233 -5.11 -12.06 12.61
CA THR A 233 -6.49 -12.49 12.74
C THR A 233 -7.44 -11.30 12.70
N ILE A 234 -8.70 -11.58 12.41
CA ILE A 234 -9.80 -10.61 12.41
C ILE A 234 -10.87 -11.15 13.35
N LEU A 235 -11.35 -10.29 14.24
CA LEU A 235 -12.52 -10.56 15.06
C LEU A 235 -13.78 -10.24 14.24
N LEU A 236 -14.55 -11.27 13.92
CA LEU A 236 -15.79 -11.15 13.16
C LEU A 236 -16.94 -10.67 14.06
N ALA A 237 -18.00 -10.14 13.45
CA ALA A 237 -19.17 -9.61 14.17
C ALA A 237 -19.90 -10.66 15.02
N ASN A 238 -19.78 -11.94 14.69
CA ASN A 238 -20.33 -13.05 15.46
C ASN A 238 -19.43 -13.49 16.64
N GLY A 239 -18.27 -12.84 16.83
CA GLY A 239 -17.29 -13.15 17.86
C GLY A 239 -16.22 -14.17 17.44
N ASP A 240 -16.29 -14.72 16.23
CA ASP A 240 -15.31 -15.69 15.76
C ASP A 240 -13.99 -15.02 15.34
N GLU A 241 -12.89 -15.75 15.53
CA GLU A 241 -11.56 -15.34 15.09
C GLU A 241 -11.23 -15.99 13.74
N ARG A 242 -11.00 -15.18 12.70
CA ARG A 242 -10.58 -15.64 11.38
C ARG A 242 -9.12 -15.32 11.12
N ILE A 243 -8.32 -16.33 10.77
CA ILE A 243 -6.94 -16.13 10.30
C ILE A 243 -6.96 -15.44 8.94
N THR A 244 -6.09 -14.46 8.76
CA THR A 244 -5.85 -13.79 7.49
C THR A 244 -4.36 -13.81 7.12
N ALA A 245 -4.07 -14.17 5.89
CA ALA A 245 -2.73 -14.24 5.32
C ALA A 245 -2.24 -12.84 4.89
N PRO A 246 -0.91 -12.59 4.85
CA PRO A 246 -0.33 -11.27 4.53
C PRO A 246 -0.85 -10.57 3.28
N PHE A 247 -1.28 -11.34 2.28
CA PHE A 247 -1.66 -10.83 0.97
C PHE A 247 -3.17 -10.50 0.85
N GLU A 248 -3.98 -10.94 1.81
CA GLU A 248 -5.41 -10.63 1.87
C GLU A 248 -5.61 -9.16 2.27
N GLY A 249 -6.63 -8.50 1.68
CA GLY A 249 -6.92 -7.09 1.97
C GLY A 249 -7.19 -6.80 3.45
N ASN A 250 -7.82 -7.74 4.15
CA ASN A 250 -8.12 -7.65 5.58
C ASN A 250 -6.89 -7.83 6.49
N TYR A 251 -5.73 -8.22 5.93
CA TYR A 251 -4.48 -8.16 6.66
C TYR A 251 -4.07 -6.72 6.93
N HIS A 252 -4.46 -5.78 6.05
CA HIS A 252 -4.00 -4.39 6.04
C HIS A 252 -2.46 -4.32 6.12
N ASN A 253 -1.82 -4.76 5.04
CA ASN A 253 -0.37 -4.84 5.01
C ASN A 253 0.30 -3.48 4.74
N ASN A 254 1.42 -3.25 5.41
CA ASN A 254 2.38 -2.19 5.12
C ASN A 254 3.73 -2.84 4.81
N ALA A 255 4.56 -2.18 4.00
CA ALA A 255 5.85 -2.75 3.62
C ALA A 255 6.77 -2.96 4.84
N MET A 256 7.38 -4.13 4.91
CA MET A 256 8.28 -4.61 5.96
C MET A 256 9.68 -4.81 5.36
N THR A 257 10.34 -3.69 5.14
CA THR A 257 11.69 -3.55 4.60
C THR A 257 12.24 -2.23 5.12
N LEU A 258 13.55 -2.03 5.09
CA LEU A 258 14.13 -0.75 5.46
C LEU A 258 13.57 0.40 4.61
N GLY A 259 13.13 1.48 5.28
CA GLY A 259 12.33 2.57 4.70
C GLY A 259 10.82 2.37 4.86
N GLY A 260 10.36 1.18 5.24
CA GLY A 260 8.95 0.81 5.40
C GLY A 260 8.12 1.13 4.16
N GLY A 261 6.89 1.63 4.37
CA GLY A 261 5.99 2.02 3.28
C GLY A 261 6.61 3.02 2.27
N THR A 262 7.51 3.90 2.71
CA THR A 262 8.15 4.91 1.83
C THR A 262 9.02 4.28 0.73
N ARG A 263 9.39 3.01 0.88
CA ARG A 263 10.12 2.27 -0.15
C ARG A 263 9.29 2.06 -1.42
N VAL A 264 7.98 1.85 -1.27
CA VAL A 264 7.07 1.39 -2.34
C VAL A 264 5.80 2.24 -2.48
N TYR A 265 5.61 3.28 -1.68
CA TYR A 265 4.46 4.18 -1.77
C TYR A 265 4.42 5.03 -3.05
N GLY A 266 3.34 5.81 -3.20
CA GLY A 266 3.16 6.79 -4.27
C GLY A 266 3.72 8.19 -3.98
N ALA A 267 4.22 8.44 -2.77
CA ALA A 267 4.91 9.68 -2.39
C ALA A 267 4.07 10.97 -2.37
N GLN A 268 2.73 10.94 -2.37
CA GLN A 268 1.93 12.17 -2.20
C GLN A 268 2.17 12.79 -0.82
N ALA A 269 2.56 14.08 -0.79
CA ALA A 269 3.05 14.79 0.39
C ALA A 269 2.14 15.97 0.76
N TRP A 270 0.97 15.65 1.29
CA TRP A 270 -0.04 16.62 1.64
C TRP A 270 0.11 17.12 3.08
N ARG A 271 0.10 18.44 3.31
CA ARG A 271 -0.18 19.00 4.64
C ARG A 271 -1.64 18.75 5.00
N PHE A 272 -1.97 18.53 6.27
CA PHE A 272 -3.37 18.54 6.70
C PHE A 272 -3.95 19.95 6.62
N HIS A 273 -5.25 20.05 6.41
CA HIS A 273 -5.96 21.32 6.46
C HIS A 273 -6.05 21.80 7.92
N PRO A 274 -6.04 23.11 8.22
CA PRO A 274 -6.17 23.59 9.61
C PRO A 274 -7.43 23.08 10.34
N ASP A 275 -8.53 22.86 9.62
CA ASP A 275 -9.75 22.27 10.19
C ASP A 275 -9.63 20.77 10.52
N ASP A 276 -8.68 20.03 9.95
CA ASP A 276 -8.44 18.62 10.32
C ASP A 276 -8.01 18.48 11.80
N PHE A 277 -7.43 19.54 12.37
CA PHE A 277 -7.00 19.60 13.78
C PHE A 277 -8.15 19.87 14.77
N ARG A 278 -9.31 20.31 14.28
CA ARG A 278 -10.46 20.74 15.10
C ARG A 278 -11.79 20.18 14.62
N MET A 279 -11.77 18.91 14.20
CA MET A 279 -12.91 18.21 13.62
C MET A 279 -14.11 18.11 14.55
N ALA A 280 -13.92 17.75 15.82
CA ALA A 280 -15.00 17.64 16.80
C ALA A 280 -15.57 19.02 17.14
N THR A 281 -14.73 20.04 17.36
CA THR A 281 -15.21 21.42 17.56
C THR A 281 -15.99 21.93 16.34
N ARG A 282 -15.53 21.62 15.13
CA ARG A 282 -16.12 22.14 13.89
C ARG A 282 -17.44 21.45 13.50
N TYR A 283 -17.51 20.13 13.67
CA TYR A 283 -18.59 19.31 13.13
C TYR A 283 -19.46 18.65 14.21
N GLY A 284 -19.08 18.75 15.48
CA GLY A 284 -19.61 17.90 16.54
C GLY A 284 -19.02 16.49 16.47
N ILE A 285 -19.47 15.62 17.36
CA ILE A 285 -19.04 14.22 17.44
C ILE A 285 -20.19 13.36 16.93
N PRO A 286 -20.08 12.72 15.75
CA PRO A 286 -21.09 11.79 15.26
C PRO A 286 -21.36 10.65 16.25
N ASP A 287 -22.62 10.24 16.36
CA ASP A 287 -23.03 9.15 17.25
C ASP A 287 -22.27 7.86 16.93
N GLY A 288 -21.72 7.21 17.96
CA GLY A 288 -20.94 5.98 17.81
C GLY A 288 -19.51 6.19 17.31
N SER A 289 -19.06 7.44 17.13
CA SER A 289 -17.66 7.77 16.85
C SER A 289 -16.88 8.16 18.11
N SER A 290 -15.56 8.14 17.98
CA SER A 290 -14.60 8.71 18.94
C SER A 290 -13.89 9.93 18.39
N LEU A 291 -14.55 10.65 17.47
CA LEU A 291 -14.02 11.85 16.84
C LEU A 291 -13.61 12.86 17.92
N SER A 292 -12.39 13.36 17.81
CA SER A 292 -11.80 14.31 18.74
C SER A 292 -10.99 15.35 18.00
N ASP A 293 -10.76 16.49 18.65
CA ASP A 293 -9.78 17.46 18.21
C ASP A 293 -8.37 17.00 18.57
N TRP A 294 -7.42 17.50 17.79
CA TRP A 294 -6.00 17.34 18.09
C TRP A 294 -5.63 18.24 19.27
N PRO A 295 -4.71 17.81 20.16
CA PRO A 295 -4.21 18.65 21.26
C PRO A 295 -3.17 19.68 20.80
N ILE A 296 -2.92 19.76 19.49
CA ILE A 296 -2.06 20.74 18.83
C ILE A 296 -2.83 21.31 17.64
N ASN A 297 -2.45 22.49 17.19
CA ASN A 297 -3.02 23.11 16.00
C ASN A 297 -2.06 23.13 14.80
N TYR A 298 -2.56 23.57 13.65
CA TYR A 298 -1.78 23.65 12.42
C TYR A 298 -0.54 24.55 12.56
N ASP A 299 -0.67 25.71 13.21
CA ASP A 299 0.43 26.69 13.31
C ASP A 299 1.59 26.15 14.15
N GLU A 300 1.30 25.30 15.14
CA GLU A 300 2.33 24.58 15.91
C GLU A 300 3.07 23.53 15.06
N LEU A 301 2.39 22.92 14.07
CA LEU A 301 2.98 21.90 13.21
C LEU A 301 3.57 22.47 11.90
N GLU A 302 3.20 23.69 11.51
CA GLU A 302 3.62 24.36 10.27
C GLU A 302 5.15 24.37 10.07
N PRO A 303 5.97 24.73 11.08
CA PRO A 303 7.43 24.72 10.92
C PRO A 303 7.98 23.33 10.63
N TYR A 304 7.33 22.29 11.17
CA TYR A 304 7.71 20.90 10.98
C TYR A 304 7.25 20.36 9.62
N TYR A 305 6.12 20.84 9.10
CA TYR A 305 5.74 20.59 7.71
C TYR A 305 6.76 21.18 6.74
N GLU A 306 7.15 22.44 6.94
CA GLU A 306 8.19 23.07 6.12
C GLU A 306 9.51 22.32 6.21
N ARG A 307 9.92 21.94 7.42
CA ARG A 307 11.14 21.14 7.65
C ARG A 307 11.07 19.79 6.93
N ALA A 308 9.96 19.06 7.02
CA ALA A 308 9.78 17.78 6.33
C ALA A 308 9.79 17.94 4.80
N GLU A 309 9.16 18.99 4.27
CA GLU A 309 9.16 19.29 2.85
C GLU A 309 10.56 19.54 2.32
N TRP A 310 11.37 20.32 3.04
CA TRP A 310 12.75 20.64 2.65
C TRP A 310 13.71 19.49 2.95
N GLU A 311 13.77 18.95 4.15
CA GLU A 311 14.80 17.96 4.50
C GLU A 311 14.59 16.61 3.82
N VAL A 312 13.34 16.21 3.54
CA VAL A 312 13.06 14.95 2.82
C VAL A 312 12.94 15.17 1.31
N GLY A 313 12.51 16.37 0.88
CA GLY A 313 12.45 16.76 -0.52
C GLY A 313 11.08 16.56 -1.15
N VAL A 314 10.29 17.63 -1.20
CA VAL A 314 8.97 17.65 -1.85
C VAL A 314 9.00 18.53 -3.10
N SER A 315 8.55 18.00 -4.23
CA SER A 315 8.19 18.78 -5.42
C SER A 315 6.73 19.22 -5.32
N GLY A 316 6.43 20.46 -5.73
CA GLY A 316 5.06 20.96 -5.72
C GLY A 316 4.93 22.41 -6.14
N ASP A 317 3.70 22.90 -6.05
CA ASP A 317 3.35 24.31 -6.20
C ASP A 317 2.57 24.74 -4.95
N GLY A 318 3.15 25.67 -4.19
CA GLY A 318 2.60 26.11 -2.91
C GLY A 318 1.32 26.93 -3.06
N ASP A 319 1.10 27.53 -4.22
CA ASP A 319 -0.02 28.44 -4.49
C ASP A 319 -1.22 27.71 -5.09
N ALA A 320 -1.04 26.45 -5.50
CA ALA A 320 -2.03 25.69 -6.25
C ALA A 320 -3.26 25.24 -5.45
N HIS A 321 -3.14 25.08 -4.13
CA HIS A 321 -4.22 24.59 -3.25
C HIS A 321 -4.44 25.54 -2.10
N THR A 322 -5.00 26.71 -2.41
CA THR A 322 -5.33 27.75 -1.43
C THR A 322 -6.24 27.18 -0.33
N GLY A 323 -5.90 27.42 0.93
CA GLY A 323 -6.67 26.93 2.09
C GLY A 323 -6.03 25.75 2.82
N ARG A 324 -5.00 25.10 2.26
CA ARG A 324 -4.30 23.95 2.89
C ARG A 324 -3.29 24.36 3.99
N GLY A 325 -3.62 25.46 4.67
CA GLY A 325 -2.80 26.11 5.69
C GLY A 325 -1.67 26.96 5.11
N ARG A 326 -1.11 27.81 5.98
CA ARG A 326 -0.06 28.77 5.64
C ARG A 326 1.23 28.05 5.28
N ARG A 327 1.97 28.60 4.31
CA ARG A 327 3.35 28.23 3.99
C ARG A 327 4.23 29.45 4.16
N ASN A 328 5.33 29.32 4.89
CA ASN A 328 6.32 30.40 5.02
C ASN A 328 7.38 30.36 3.91
N ARG A 329 7.70 29.15 3.46
CA ARG A 329 8.65 28.91 2.37
C ARG A 329 7.99 28.12 1.23
N PRO A 330 8.34 28.43 -0.04
CA PRO A 330 7.97 27.58 -1.16
C PRO A 330 8.50 26.15 -1.01
N TYR A 331 7.95 25.21 -1.78
CA TYR A 331 8.51 23.86 -1.90
C TYR A 331 9.98 23.92 -2.39
N PRO A 332 10.84 22.97 -1.98
CA PRO A 332 12.24 22.95 -2.40
C PRO A 332 12.44 22.68 -3.90
N MET A 333 11.42 22.13 -4.57
CA MET A 333 11.47 21.80 -5.99
C MET A 333 10.13 22.15 -6.65
N PRO A 334 10.13 22.53 -7.95
CA PRO A 334 8.90 22.78 -8.69
C PRO A 334 8.09 21.48 -8.82
N ALA A 335 6.78 21.59 -9.08
CA ALA A 335 5.93 20.45 -9.36
C ALA A 335 6.44 19.62 -10.57
N LEU A 336 6.15 18.32 -10.57
CA LEU A 336 6.36 17.49 -11.76
C LEU A 336 5.48 17.98 -12.94
N PRO A 337 5.91 17.73 -14.20
CA PRO A 337 5.12 18.09 -15.37
C PRO A 337 3.71 17.49 -15.34
N LYS A 338 2.73 18.25 -15.84
CA LYS A 338 1.36 17.77 -16.02
C LYS A 338 1.32 16.63 -17.05
N THR A 339 0.46 15.65 -16.80
CA THR A 339 0.14 14.60 -17.77
C THR A 339 -0.96 15.05 -18.73
N LEU A 340 -1.11 14.32 -19.83
CA LEU A 340 -2.22 14.50 -20.78
C LEU A 340 -3.59 14.46 -20.07
N GLU A 341 -3.75 13.53 -19.13
CA GLU A 341 -4.97 13.39 -18.33
C GLU A 341 -5.23 14.64 -17.49
N ALA A 342 -4.20 15.15 -16.82
CA ALA A 342 -4.30 16.33 -15.98
C ALA A 342 -4.69 17.58 -16.76
N GLU A 343 -4.20 17.76 -17.98
CA GLU A 343 -4.62 18.88 -18.84
C GLU A 343 -6.11 18.81 -19.19
N ARG A 344 -6.61 17.60 -19.49
CA ARG A 344 -8.03 17.38 -19.78
C ARG A 344 -8.90 17.66 -18.55
N LEU A 345 -8.50 17.14 -17.39
CA LEU A 345 -9.19 17.37 -16.12
C LEU A 345 -9.15 18.84 -15.71
N ALA A 346 -8.06 19.56 -15.96
CA ALA A 346 -7.99 21.01 -15.70
C ALA A 346 -9.02 21.79 -16.53
N ARG A 347 -9.17 21.48 -17.81
CA ARG A 347 -10.21 22.10 -18.65
C ARG A 347 -11.62 21.78 -18.16
N ALA A 348 -11.84 20.56 -17.66
CA ALA A 348 -13.10 20.15 -17.07
C ALA A 348 -13.42 20.92 -15.78
N ALA A 349 -12.41 21.11 -14.92
CA ALA A 349 -12.53 21.86 -13.68
C ALA A 349 -12.94 23.32 -13.93
N VAL A 350 -12.40 23.97 -14.97
CA VAL A 350 -12.82 25.33 -15.37
C VAL A 350 -14.32 25.39 -15.70
N LYS A 351 -14.86 24.39 -16.41
CA LYS A 351 -16.30 24.31 -16.72
C LYS A 351 -17.16 24.15 -15.46
N LEU A 352 -16.64 23.47 -14.46
CA LEU A 352 -17.31 23.22 -13.18
C LEU A 352 -17.10 24.36 -12.16
N GLY A 353 -16.22 25.32 -12.45
CA GLY A 353 -15.80 26.35 -11.50
C GLY A 353 -15.03 25.78 -10.31
N TRP A 354 -14.23 24.74 -10.55
CA TRP A 354 -13.45 24.07 -9.51
C TRP A 354 -11.99 24.52 -9.51
N ASP A 355 -11.45 24.71 -8.31
CA ASP A 355 -10.03 24.93 -8.08
C ASP A 355 -9.28 23.61 -8.13
N VAL A 356 -8.25 23.55 -8.97
CA VAL A 356 -7.41 22.37 -9.20
C VAL A 356 -5.95 22.78 -9.33
N GLY A 357 -5.07 21.88 -8.93
CA GLY A 357 -3.64 22.15 -8.86
C GLY A 357 -2.78 20.90 -8.93
N PRO A 358 -1.46 21.03 -9.22
CA PRO A 358 -0.53 19.92 -9.16
C PRO A 358 -0.49 19.26 -7.78
N VAL A 359 -0.17 17.96 -7.77
CA VAL A 359 -0.06 17.16 -6.54
C VAL A 359 1.36 17.29 -5.97
N PRO A 360 1.53 17.63 -4.68
CA PRO A 360 2.86 17.64 -4.07
C PRO A 360 3.37 16.23 -3.85
N LEU A 361 4.65 15.99 -4.20
CA LEU A 361 5.23 14.65 -4.24
C LEU A 361 6.62 14.65 -3.57
N LEU A 362 6.88 13.64 -2.74
CA LEU A 362 8.20 13.26 -2.24
C LEU A 362 9.02 12.58 -3.36
N ILE A 363 9.19 13.30 -4.46
CA ILE A 363 9.89 12.87 -5.67
C ILE A 363 10.71 14.06 -6.17
N ASN A 364 11.98 13.81 -6.49
CA ASN A 364 12.85 14.80 -7.10
C ASN A 364 12.35 15.16 -8.52
N SER A 365 11.85 16.37 -8.72
CA SER A 365 11.49 16.88 -10.06
C SER A 365 12.69 17.47 -10.80
N VAL A 366 13.73 17.84 -10.06
CA VAL A 366 15.06 18.23 -10.52
C VAL A 366 16.10 17.46 -9.72
N GLU A 367 17.35 17.43 -10.18
CA GLU A 367 18.44 16.85 -9.38
C GLU A 367 18.56 17.57 -8.04
N ARG A 368 18.68 16.79 -6.96
CA ARG A 368 18.72 17.33 -5.61
C ARG A 368 19.41 16.36 -4.65
N ASP A 369 20.21 16.90 -3.73
CA ASP A 369 20.92 16.16 -2.67
C ASP A 369 21.75 14.98 -3.22
N GLY A 370 22.39 15.19 -4.38
CA GLY A 370 23.18 14.17 -5.08
C GLY A 370 22.36 13.05 -5.72
N ARG A 371 21.03 13.20 -5.83
CA ARG A 371 20.12 12.21 -6.41
C ARG A 371 19.40 12.75 -7.66
N PRO A 372 19.30 11.97 -8.75
CA PRO A 372 18.73 12.44 -10.01
C PRO A 372 17.25 12.83 -9.95
N ALA A 373 16.83 13.62 -10.93
CA ALA A 373 15.43 13.90 -11.20
C ALA A 373 14.66 12.61 -11.58
N CYS A 374 13.34 12.65 -11.45
CA CYS A 374 12.45 11.52 -11.75
C CYS A 374 12.62 11.03 -13.20
N GLY A 375 12.92 9.74 -13.37
CA GLY A 375 12.97 9.10 -14.69
C GLY A 375 11.61 8.82 -15.34
N ARG A 376 10.49 9.21 -14.70
CA ARG A 376 9.11 9.05 -15.20
C ARG A 376 8.71 7.61 -15.59
N CYS A 377 9.16 6.62 -14.81
CA CYS A 377 8.83 5.21 -15.02
C CYS A 377 7.35 4.88 -14.69
N GLY A 378 6.74 3.96 -15.44
CA GLY A 378 5.34 3.55 -15.23
C GLY A 378 5.08 2.65 -14.01
N GLN A 379 6.10 2.34 -13.21
CA GLN A 379 6.00 1.52 -11.99
C GLN A 379 6.41 2.31 -10.74
N CYS A 380 5.49 3.11 -10.19
CA CYS A 380 5.76 3.90 -8.98
C CYS A 380 5.20 3.24 -7.71
N VAL A 381 3.86 3.08 -7.62
CA VAL A 381 3.19 2.52 -6.44
C VAL A 381 3.33 1.00 -6.43
N GLY A 382 3.79 0.45 -5.33
CA GLY A 382 4.07 -0.97 -5.17
C GLY A 382 5.52 -1.36 -5.44
N PHE A 383 6.35 -0.45 -5.97
CA PHE A 383 7.69 -0.78 -6.47
C PHE A 383 8.75 0.19 -5.93
N ALA A 384 10.01 -0.27 -5.91
CA ALA A 384 11.17 0.57 -5.65
C ALA A 384 11.44 1.48 -6.87
N CYS A 385 11.94 2.69 -6.63
CA CYS A 385 12.22 3.63 -7.72
C CYS A 385 13.55 3.30 -8.42
N PRO A 386 13.56 3.05 -9.74
CA PRO A 386 14.78 2.66 -10.46
C PRO A 386 15.85 3.76 -10.47
N THR A 387 15.46 5.04 -10.51
CA THR A 387 16.40 6.17 -10.57
C THR A 387 16.75 6.71 -9.20
N ASN A 388 16.28 6.05 -8.12
CA ASN A 388 16.43 6.52 -6.75
C ASN A 388 15.96 7.98 -6.59
N SER A 389 14.92 8.41 -7.30
CA SER A 389 14.39 9.79 -7.26
C SER A 389 13.19 9.96 -6.33
N LYS A 390 12.53 8.84 -5.98
CA LYS A 390 11.45 8.81 -4.98
C LYS A 390 12.05 8.85 -3.59
N ASN A 391 11.79 9.94 -2.86
CA ASN A 391 12.33 10.16 -1.52
C ASN A 391 11.66 9.21 -0.52
N GLY A 392 12.41 8.74 0.47
CA GLY A 392 11.91 7.87 1.53
C GLY A 392 12.97 7.69 2.62
N GLY A 393 12.60 7.07 3.74
CA GLY A 393 13.50 7.01 4.91
C GLY A 393 14.88 6.42 4.62
N HIS A 394 14.93 5.45 3.71
CA HIS A 394 16.13 4.74 3.29
C HIS A 394 17.17 5.59 2.53
N ASN A 395 16.73 6.58 1.75
CA ASN A 395 17.58 7.35 0.83
C ASN A 395 17.61 8.86 1.15
N THR A 396 17.07 9.25 2.30
CA THR A 396 17.15 10.62 2.84
C THR A 396 17.64 10.60 4.29
N MET A 397 16.77 10.28 5.24
CA MET A 397 17.01 10.51 6.66
C MET A 397 17.95 9.45 7.28
N LEU A 398 17.81 8.16 6.97
CA LEU A 398 18.70 7.13 7.52
C LEU A 398 20.14 7.30 7.05
N LEU A 399 20.35 7.79 5.82
CA LEU A 399 21.70 8.10 5.32
C LEU A 399 22.39 9.14 6.20
N ARG A 400 21.65 10.18 6.60
CA ARG A 400 22.15 11.21 7.51
C ARG A 400 22.45 10.64 8.88
N ALA A 401 21.53 9.86 9.45
CA ALA A 401 21.71 9.22 10.75
C ALA A 401 23.00 8.39 10.80
N ILE A 402 23.20 7.52 9.80
CA ILE A 402 24.37 6.62 9.70
C ILE A 402 25.66 7.40 9.44
N ALA A 403 25.61 8.46 8.62
CA ALA A 403 26.77 9.29 8.31
C ALA A 403 27.39 9.97 9.54
N THR A 404 26.62 10.15 10.63
CA THR A 404 27.15 10.69 11.90
C THR A 404 28.15 9.76 12.60
N GLY A 405 28.13 8.46 12.30
CA GLY A 405 28.85 7.44 13.07
C GLY A 405 28.20 7.07 14.42
N ASN A 406 27.12 7.75 14.81
CA ASN A 406 26.41 7.51 16.06
C ASN A 406 25.20 6.57 15.92
N CYS A 407 24.80 6.22 14.69
CA CYS A 407 23.66 5.36 14.43
C CYS A 407 24.11 3.96 14.01
N ASP A 408 23.74 2.94 14.79
CA ASP A 408 23.79 1.55 14.39
C ASP A 408 22.43 1.12 13.81
N LEU A 409 22.45 0.27 12.80
CA LEU A 409 21.27 -0.26 12.13
C LEU A 409 21.33 -1.79 12.16
N ILE A 410 20.22 -2.43 12.53
CA ILE A 410 20.06 -3.88 12.40
C ILE A 410 18.73 -4.19 11.70
N CYS A 411 18.80 -5.02 10.65
CA CYS A 411 17.64 -5.50 9.90
C CYS A 411 17.29 -6.94 10.26
N ASP A 412 16.20 -7.46 9.69
CA ASP A 412 15.71 -8.83 9.90
C ASP A 412 15.52 -9.19 11.39
N THR A 413 15.30 -8.17 12.22
CA THR A 413 15.25 -8.26 13.68
C THR A 413 14.00 -7.59 14.20
N LEU A 414 13.23 -8.31 15.01
CA LEU A 414 12.01 -7.80 15.61
C LEU A 414 12.25 -7.42 17.07
N VAL A 415 11.65 -6.32 17.51
CA VAL A 415 11.55 -5.98 18.94
C VAL A 415 10.37 -6.76 19.52
N GLU A 416 10.68 -7.80 20.31
CA GLU A 416 9.70 -8.69 20.93
C GLU A 416 8.96 -7.98 22.08
N ARG A 417 9.69 -7.19 22.87
CA ARG A 417 9.15 -6.55 24.08
C ARG A 417 9.97 -5.33 24.49
N ILE A 418 9.30 -4.35 25.08
CA ILE A 418 9.92 -3.23 25.79
C ILE A 418 9.99 -3.60 27.28
N ASP A 419 11.19 -3.59 27.86
CA ASP A 419 11.38 -3.79 29.29
C ASP A 419 11.19 -2.46 30.02
N THR A 420 10.52 -2.49 31.18
CA THR A 420 10.19 -1.28 31.94
C THR A 420 10.42 -1.46 33.43
N GLU A 421 10.68 -0.36 34.12
CA GLU A 421 10.77 -0.27 35.57
C GLU A 421 9.55 0.47 36.13
N ALA A 422 8.82 -0.20 37.03
CA ALA A 422 7.62 0.31 37.71
C ALA A 422 6.52 0.89 36.79
N GLY A 423 6.53 0.54 35.50
CA GLY A 423 5.62 1.11 34.50
C GLY A 423 5.77 2.63 34.32
N ARG A 424 6.98 3.17 34.56
CA ARG A 424 7.27 4.61 34.45
C ARG A 424 8.49 4.94 33.59
N HIS A 425 9.37 3.97 33.40
CA HIS A 425 10.63 4.14 32.68
C HIS A 425 10.90 2.90 31.83
N ALA A 426 11.19 3.07 30.55
CA ALA A 426 11.66 1.99 29.67
C ALA A 426 13.16 1.78 29.87
N THR A 427 13.61 0.57 30.12
CA THR A 427 15.03 0.27 30.40
C THR A 427 15.77 -0.34 29.22
N GLY A 428 15.03 -0.74 28.18
CA GLY A 428 15.58 -1.39 27.00
C GLY A 428 14.52 -2.19 26.24
N VAL A 429 15.01 -3.02 25.33
CA VAL A 429 14.17 -3.89 24.50
C VAL A 429 14.74 -5.30 24.43
N ARG A 430 13.86 -6.26 24.15
CA ARG A 430 14.23 -7.63 23.77
C ARG A 430 14.11 -7.79 22.28
N LEU A 431 15.20 -8.20 21.65
CA LEU A 431 15.31 -8.45 20.22
C LEU A 431 15.15 -9.93 19.95
N VAL A 432 14.53 -10.27 18.81
CA VAL A 432 14.42 -11.63 18.32
C VAL A 432 14.68 -11.67 16.81
N GLN A 433 15.50 -12.63 16.37
CA GLN A 433 15.78 -12.88 14.96
C GLN A 433 15.87 -14.39 14.69
N SER A 434 15.73 -14.78 13.42
CA SER A 434 16.09 -16.12 12.97
C SER A 434 17.41 -16.06 12.23
N ALA A 435 18.42 -16.77 12.73
CA ALA A 435 19.75 -16.84 12.14
C ALA A 435 20.20 -18.31 12.06
N ALA A 436 20.64 -18.73 10.86
CA ALA A 436 21.08 -20.10 10.60
C ALA A 436 20.08 -21.19 11.04
N GLY A 437 18.77 -20.94 10.90
CA GLY A 437 17.71 -21.86 11.30
C GLY A 437 17.42 -21.92 12.80
N SER A 438 18.10 -21.09 13.61
CA SER A 438 17.88 -20.97 15.06
C SER A 438 17.20 -19.65 15.41
N ILE A 439 16.38 -19.65 16.46
CA ILE A 439 15.83 -18.42 17.04
C ILE A 439 16.85 -17.88 18.06
N GLN A 440 17.27 -16.64 17.88
CA GLN A 440 18.17 -15.94 18.78
C GLN A 440 17.43 -14.80 19.47
N ARG A 441 17.75 -14.57 20.74
CA ARG A 441 17.23 -13.44 21.53
C ARG A 441 18.36 -12.68 22.18
N LEU A 442 18.23 -11.37 22.24
CA LEU A 442 19.18 -10.46 22.89
C LEU A 442 18.44 -9.36 23.62
N GLN A 443 18.88 -9.01 24.81
CA GLN A 443 18.38 -7.84 25.53
C GLN A 443 19.36 -6.68 25.33
N VAL A 444 18.85 -5.50 24.98
CA VAL A 444 19.65 -4.28 24.76
C VAL A 444 19.08 -3.16 25.61
N ARG A 445 19.93 -2.49 26.40
CA ARG A 445 19.50 -1.39 27.27
C ARG A 445 19.41 -0.07 26.51
N ALA A 446 18.52 0.80 26.96
CA ALA A 446 18.31 2.11 26.35
C ALA A 446 18.02 3.19 27.40
N GLY A 447 18.52 4.40 27.17
CA GLY A 447 18.10 5.59 27.92
C GLY A 447 16.70 6.07 27.51
N HIS A 448 16.35 5.91 26.23
CA HIS A 448 15.03 6.19 25.67
C HIS A 448 14.63 5.13 24.63
N VAL A 449 13.33 4.92 24.45
CA VAL A 449 12.79 4.07 23.37
C VAL A 449 11.81 4.88 22.53
N VAL A 450 11.97 4.85 21.22
CA VAL A 450 11.06 5.47 20.25
C VAL A 450 10.42 4.38 19.40
N VAL A 451 9.10 4.26 19.46
CA VAL A 451 8.32 3.27 18.71
C VAL A 451 7.83 3.88 17.39
N ALA A 452 8.20 3.27 16.27
CA ALA A 452 7.87 3.71 14.92
C ALA A 452 7.61 2.52 13.96
N ALA A 453 6.96 1.47 14.46
CA ALA A 453 6.74 0.20 13.75
C ALA A 453 5.52 0.21 12.81
N GLY A 454 4.80 1.35 12.71
CA GLY A 454 3.54 1.48 11.98
C GLY A 454 2.34 1.10 12.85
N ALA A 455 1.19 1.73 12.60
CA ALA A 455 0.12 1.80 13.61
C ALA A 455 -0.34 0.44 14.17
N ILE A 456 -0.40 -0.60 13.33
CA ILE A 456 -0.78 -1.94 13.80
C ILE A 456 0.30 -2.58 14.67
N GLU A 457 1.56 -2.59 14.22
CA GLU A 457 2.64 -3.29 14.94
C GLU A 457 3.13 -2.49 16.16
N SER A 458 3.05 -1.15 16.13
CA SER A 458 3.33 -0.31 17.29
C SER A 458 2.33 -0.57 18.42
N ALA A 459 1.05 -0.69 18.12
CA ALA A 459 0.04 -1.06 19.11
C ALA A 459 0.22 -2.50 19.61
N ARG A 460 0.51 -3.45 18.72
CA ARG A 460 0.80 -4.84 19.09
C ARG A 460 2.00 -4.92 20.04
N LEU A 461 3.08 -4.18 19.78
CA LEU A 461 4.26 -4.13 20.63
C LEU A 461 3.93 -3.61 22.03
N LEU A 462 3.19 -2.51 22.15
CA LEU A 462 2.79 -1.96 23.45
C LEU A 462 1.90 -2.92 24.23
N LEU A 463 0.88 -3.51 23.58
CA LEU A 463 0.00 -4.52 24.19
C LEU A 463 0.78 -5.74 24.68
N TYR A 464 1.74 -6.22 23.88
CA TYR A 464 2.52 -7.41 24.22
C TYR A 464 3.63 -7.13 25.24
N SER A 465 3.96 -5.86 25.48
CA SER A 465 4.98 -5.45 26.46
C SER A 465 4.45 -5.35 27.89
N ALA A 466 3.44 -6.13 28.27
CA ALA A 466 2.85 -6.10 29.62
C ALA A 466 3.90 -6.26 30.74
N SER A 467 3.66 -5.65 31.89
CA SER A 467 4.49 -5.78 33.11
C SER A 467 3.61 -5.98 34.33
N ASP A 468 4.19 -6.29 35.49
CA ASP A 468 3.40 -6.41 36.73
C ASP A 468 2.68 -5.10 37.09
N ALA A 469 3.26 -3.95 36.75
CA ALA A 469 2.66 -2.62 36.95
C ALA A 469 1.61 -2.26 35.89
N GLU A 470 1.66 -2.91 34.71
CA GLU A 470 0.77 -2.68 33.57
C GLU A 470 0.47 -4.02 32.87
N PRO A 471 -0.39 -4.87 33.47
CA PRO A 471 -0.60 -6.25 33.02
C PRO A 471 -1.32 -6.36 31.67
N GLN A 472 -1.87 -5.25 31.16
CA GLN A 472 -2.57 -5.17 29.87
C GLN A 472 -1.71 -4.53 28.76
N GLY A 473 -0.41 -4.36 29.00
CA GLY A 473 0.51 -3.73 28.05
C GLY A 473 0.98 -2.35 28.51
N VAL A 474 2.16 -1.96 28.03
CA VAL A 474 2.80 -0.69 28.36
C VAL A 474 1.97 0.48 27.86
N GLY A 475 1.75 1.48 28.73
CA GLY A 475 0.94 2.66 28.40
C GLY A 475 -0.56 2.37 28.26
N ASN A 476 -1.03 1.17 28.63
CA ASN A 476 -2.42 0.76 28.42
C ASN A 476 -3.30 0.80 29.69
N ARG A 477 -2.94 1.61 30.69
CA ARG A 477 -3.66 1.70 31.99
C ARG A 477 -5.15 2.02 31.84
N TYR A 478 -5.50 2.77 30.79
CA TYR A 478 -6.87 3.19 30.50
C TYR A 478 -7.48 2.44 29.30
N GLY A 479 -6.84 1.36 28.82
CA GLY A 479 -7.37 0.53 27.75
C GLY A 479 -7.43 1.20 26.37
N GLN A 480 -6.63 2.25 26.15
CA GLN A 480 -6.61 3.05 24.93
C GLN A 480 -5.71 2.49 23.83
N VAL A 481 -4.70 1.68 24.17
CA VAL A 481 -3.78 1.11 23.18
C VAL A 481 -4.55 0.26 22.17
N GLY A 482 -4.30 0.53 20.90
CA GLY A 482 -4.88 -0.16 19.76
C GLY A 482 -6.21 0.42 19.30
N ARG A 483 -6.92 1.24 20.07
CA ARG A 483 -8.23 1.83 19.69
C ARG A 483 -8.10 2.89 18.61
N ASN A 484 -9.20 3.19 17.92
CA ASN A 484 -9.28 4.27 16.93
C ASN A 484 -8.36 4.03 15.72
N LEU A 485 -8.18 2.76 15.35
CA LEU A 485 -7.48 2.37 14.14
C LEU A 485 -8.22 2.98 12.94
N GLN A 486 -7.47 3.76 12.16
CA GLN A 486 -7.97 4.47 10.99
C GLN A 486 -7.12 4.13 9.77
N GLY A 487 -7.72 4.27 8.60
CA GLY A 487 -7.06 4.24 7.30
C GLY A 487 -7.56 5.38 6.44
N HIS A 488 -8.07 5.03 5.27
CA HIS A 488 -9.05 5.85 4.56
C HIS A 488 -9.96 4.93 3.77
N VAL A 489 -11.20 5.33 3.60
CA VAL A 489 -12.00 4.80 2.50
C VAL A 489 -11.57 5.51 1.22
N TYR A 490 -11.22 4.75 0.18
CA TYR A 490 -10.92 5.31 -1.14
C TYR A 490 -12.16 5.19 -2.02
N SER A 491 -12.54 6.29 -2.67
CA SER A 491 -13.68 6.31 -3.57
C SER A 491 -13.51 7.32 -4.70
N GLY A 492 -14.25 7.12 -5.78
CA GLY A 492 -14.08 7.86 -7.02
C GLY A 492 -14.88 7.26 -8.17
N ALA A 493 -14.41 7.47 -9.39
CA ALA A 493 -15.02 6.94 -10.60
C ALA A 493 -13.99 6.72 -11.70
N TYR A 494 -14.22 5.69 -12.50
CA TYR A 494 -13.49 5.44 -13.75
C TYR A 494 -14.26 6.01 -14.92
N ALA A 495 -13.56 6.35 -15.99
CA ALA A 495 -14.17 6.79 -17.23
C ALA A 495 -13.40 6.33 -18.47
N LEU A 496 -14.13 5.99 -19.53
CA LEU A 496 -13.60 5.66 -20.84
C LEU A 496 -13.81 6.83 -21.80
N PHE A 497 -12.79 7.15 -22.58
CA PHE A 497 -12.79 8.22 -23.59
C PHE A 497 -12.60 7.65 -25.00
N ASP A 498 -13.01 8.42 -26.01
CA ASP A 498 -12.78 8.06 -27.42
C ASP A 498 -11.31 8.23 -27.83
N GLU A 499 -10.63 9.22 -27.25
CA GLU A 499 -9.23 9.54 -27.50
C GLU A 499 -8.34 9.07 -26.35
N PRO A 500 -7.04 8.79 -26.60
CA PRO A 500 -6.05 8.62 -25.54
C PRO A 500 -6.06 9.78 -24.55
N VAL A 501 -6.06 9.45 -23.25
CA VAL A 501 -5.98 10.41 -22.14
C VAL A 501 -4.74 10.17 -21.27
N GLN A 502 -4.13 8.99 -21.36
CA GLN A 502 -2.88 8.67 -20.68
C GLN A 502 -1.69 8.79 -21.64
N ASP A 503 -0.57 9.32 -21.17
CA ASP A 503 0.69 9.42 -21.92
C ASP A 503 1.69 8.30 -21.56
N GLY A 504 1.35 7.46 -20.57
CA GLY A 504 2.20 6.36 -20.10
C GLY A 504 3.45 6.81 -19.33
N LEU A 505 3.53 8.09 -18.94
CA LEU A 505 4.69 8.66 -18.27
C LEU A 505 4.44 8.82 -16.77
N GLY A 506 5.27 8.16 -15.96
CA GLY A 506 5.14 8.19 -14.50
C GLY A 506 5.41 9.57 -13.87
N PRO A 507 4.92 9.80 -12.63
CA PRO A 507 4.16 8.85 -11.80
C PRO A 507 2.67 8.70 -12.18
N GLY A 508 2.14 9.51 -13.09
CA GLY A 508 0.74 9.53 -13.52
C GLY A 508 -0.10 10.59 -12.79
N VAL A 509 -0.11 10.53 -11.46
CA VAL A 509 -0.79 11.55 -10.64
C VAL A 509 -0.12 12.92 -10.82
N SER A 510 -0.89 13.93 -11.23
CA SER A 510 -0.39 15.29 -11.48
C SER A 510 -1.45 16.39 -11.37
N ILE A 511 -2.70 16.06 -11.03
CA ILE A 511 -3.74 17.05 -10.71
C ILE A 511 -4.62 16.56 -9.56
N ALA A 512 -5.03 17.49 -8.70
CA ALA A 512 -5.99 17.24 -7.64
C ALA A 512 -6.88 18.45 -7.38
N THR A 513 -7.99 18.21 -6.68
CA THR A 513 -8.76 19.23 -5.98
C THR A 513 -8.99 18.80 -4.52
N CYS A 514 -8.80 19.73 -3.59
CA CYS A 514 -9.10 19.52 -2.17
C CYS A 514 -10.43 20.19 -1.74
N ARG A 515 -11.24 20.66 -2.71
CA ARG A 515 -12.48 21.41 -2.46
C ARG A 515 -13.46 20.67 -1.55
N PHE A 516 -13.45 19.34 -1.57
CA PHE A 516 -14.40 18.51 -0.85
C PHE A 516 -13.91 18.06 0.54
N ALA A 517 -12.74 18.53 0.98
CA ALA A 517 -12.18 18.16 2.29
C ALA A 517 -12.96 18.78 3.45
N HIS A 518 -13.40 20.03 3.30
CA HIS A 518 -14.24 20.74 4.26
C HIS A 518 -15.16 21.72 3.52
N GLY A 519 -16.22 22.20 4.20
CA GLY A 519 -17.12 23.19 3.61
C GLY A 519 -17.83 22.71 2.34
N ASN A 520 -18.02 21.40 2.21
CA ASN A 520 -18.50 20.73 1.00
C ASN A 520 -19.97 21.06 0.61
N GLY A 521 -20.71 21.79 1.46
CA GLY A 521 -22.12 22.17 1.21
C GLY A 521 -23.14 21.03 1.34
N SER A 522 -22.69 19.79 1.56
CA SER A 522 -23.51 18.58 1.59
C SER A 522 -23.75 18.04 3.01
N GLY A 523 -23.31 18.77 4.04
CA GLY A 523 -23.43 18.35 5.44
C GLY A 523 -22.60 17.12 5.80
N ILE A 524 -21.55 16.82 5.03
CA ILE A 524 -20.60 15.75 5.33
C ILE A 524 -19.60 16.22 6.39
N VAL A 525 -19.37 15.39 7.41
CA VAL A 525 -18.34 15.62 8.43
C VAL A 525 -16.96 15.39 7.81
N GLY A 526 -16.20 16.47 7.62
CA GLY A 526 -14.98 16.43 6.82
C GLY A 526 -15.27 16.17 5.35
N GLY A 527 -14.64 15.15 4.78
CA GLY A 527 -14.70 14.81 3.36
C GLY A 527 -13.34 14.35 2.86
N GLY A 528 -12.95 14.71 1.64
CA GLY A 528 -11.65 14.30 1.12
C GLY A 528 -11.22 15.05 -0.14
N MET A 529 -10.13 14.58 -0.72
CA MET A 529 -9.60 15.11 -1.99
C MET A 529 -9.94 14.18 -3.16
N LEU A 530 -9.89 14.72 -4.37
CA LEU A 530 -9.89 13.93 -5.61
C LEU A 530 -8.63 14.24 -6.39
N ALA A 531 -7.98 13.20 -6.91
CA ALA A 531 -6.84 13.32 -7.81
C ALA A 531 -6.98 12.33 -8.97
N ASN A 532 -6.30 12.63 -10.08
CA ASN A 532 -6.07 11.61 -11.09
C ASN A 532 -5.08 10.57 -10.55
N GLU A 533 -5.19 9.33 -11.03
CA GLU A 533 -4.45 8.23 -10.42
C GLU A 533 -3.04 8.04 -10.99
N PHE A 534 -2.19 7.32 -10.25
CA PHE A 534 -0.90 6.82 -10.75
C PHE A 534 -1.07 5.92 -11.99
N ILE A 535 0.01 5.77 -12.78
CA ILE A 535 0.04 4.79 -13.88
C ILE A 535 -0.28 3.39 -13.37
N TRP A 536 -1.13 2.66 -14.09
CA TRP A 536 -1.56 1.32 -13.70
C TRP A 536 -0.72 0.23 -14.31
N LEU A 537 -0.57 -0.84 -13.55
CA LEU A 537 -0.19 -2.11 -14.12
C LEU A 537 -1.29 -2.58 -15.08
N PRO A 538 -0.95 -3.16 -16.24
CA PRO A 538 -1.93 -3.74 -17.16
C PRO A 538 -2.91 -4.72 -16.48
N LEU A 539 -2.42 -5.49 -15.50
CA LEU A 539 -3.27 -6.36 -14.69
C LEU A 539 -4.29 -5.60 -13.84
N VAL A 540 -3.88 -4.50 -13.21
CA VAL A 540 -4.80 -3.66 -12.42
C VAL A 540 -5.89 -3.08 -13.32
N HIS A 541 -5.55 -2.71 -14.56
CA HIS A 541 -6.54 -2.26 -15.54
C HIS A 541 -7.56 -3.36 -15.84
N TRP A 542 -7.12 -4.58 -16.18
CA TRP A 542 -8.03 -5.69 -16.47
C TRP A 542 -8.92 -6.04 -15.27
N TYR A 543 -8.35 -6.13 -14.06
CA TYR A 543 -9.09 -6.54 -12.86
C TYR A 543 -10.04 -5.46 -12.33
N ARG A 544 -9.68 -4.17 -12.42
CA ARG A 544 -10.37 -3.10 -11.67
C ARG A 544 -10.91 -1.96 -12.52
N ALA A 545 -10.37 -1.72 -13.71
CA ALA A 545 -10.64 -0.53 -14.50
C ALA A 545 -11.26 -0.78 -15.87
N LEU A 546 -11.51 -2.03 -16.26
CA LEU A 546 -12.41 -2.30 -17.39
C LEU A 546 -13.84 -1.94 -17.01
N ALA A 547 -14.60 -1.41 -17.97
CA ALA A 547 -16.02 -1.15 -17.78
C ALA A 547 -16.76 -2.45 -17.38
N PRO A 548 -17.83 -2.37 -16.58
CA PRO A 548 -18.53 -3.56 -16.09
C PRO A 548 -19.02 -4.52 -17.18
N ASP A 549 -19.39 -3.98 -18.35
CA ASP A 549 -19.90 -4.68 -19.52
C ASP A 549 -18.82 -5.01 -20.58
N ALA A 550 -17.55 -4.67 -20.30
CA ALA A 550 -16.46 -4.89 -21.24
C ALA A 550 -16.17 -6.38 -21.46
N ALA A 551 -15.81 -6.75 -22.69
CA ALA A 551 -15.33 -8.09 -22.99
C ALA A 551 -13.98 -8.34 -22.29
N ARG A 552 -13.81 -9.54 -21.71
CA ARG A 552 -12.63 -9.88 -20.89
C ARG A 552 -11.69 -10.92 -21.49
N TRP A 553 -12.13 -11.60 -22.55
CA TRP A 553 -11.40 -12.67 -23.22
C TRP A 553 -11.75 -12.73 -24.72
N GLY A 554 -11.04 -13.57 -25.46
CA GLY A 554 -11.19 -13.71 -26.91
C GLY A 554 -10.70 -12.48 -27.66
N SER A 555 -11.00 -12.43 -28.96
CA SER A 555 -10.60 -11.30 -29.81
C SER A 555 -11.17 -9.97 -29.30
N ALA A 556 -12.42 -9.98 -28.83
CA ALA A 556 -13.07 -8.80 -28.27
C ALA A 556 -12.42 -8.31 -26.96
N GLY A 557 -11.99 -9.23 -26.08
CA GLY A 557 -11.29 -8.88 -24.84
C GLY A 557 -9.87 -8.34 -25.09
N LYS A 558 -9.15 -8.91 -26.06
CA LYS A 558 -7.84 -8.41 -26.49
C LYS A 558 -7.94 -7.01 -27.09
N GLU A 559 -8.92 -6.78 -27.95
CA GLU A 559 -9.21 -5.46 -28.51
C GLU A 559 -9.63 -4.47 -27.42
N THR A 560 -10.46 -4.90 -26.46
CA THR A 560 -10.85 -4.09 -25.30
C THR A 560 -9.62 -3.59 -24.54
N MET A 561 -8.64 -4.46 -24.26
CA MET A 561 -7.41 -4.05 -23.58
C MET A 561 -6.63 -3.02 -24.39
N ARG A 562 -6.48 -3.23 -25.70
CA ARG A 562 -5.79 -2.31 -26.62
C ARG A 562 -6.45 -0.94 -26.68
N GLU A 563 -7.78 -0.90 -26.81
CA GLU A 563 -8.54 0.33 -27.01
C GLU A 563 -8.80 1.09 -25.72
N SER A 564 -8.82 0.42 -24.56
CA SER A 564 -9.17 1.07 -23.28
C SER A 564 -7.97 1.49 -22.43
N TYR A 565 -6.82 0.83 -22.51
CA TYR A 565 -5.74 1.04 -21.54
C TYR A 565 -5.27 2.50 -21.45
N LEU A 566 -4.96 3.14 -22.59
CA LEU A 566 -4.58 4.56 -22.61
C LEU A 566 -5.76 5.52 -22.65
N ARG A 567 -6.99 5.00 -22.76
CA ARG A 567 -8.23 5.79 -22.87
C ARG A 567 -9.07 5.77 -21.60
N THR A 568 -8.62 5.10 -20.55
CA THR A 568 -9.28 5.09 -19.25
C THR A 568 -8.64 6.10 -18.31
N SER A 569 -9.49 6.92 -17.68
CA SER A 569 -9.14 7.78 -16.55
C SER A 569 -9.71 7.22 -15.27
N HIS A 570 -9.10 7.57 -14.14
CA HIS A 570 -9.68 7.37 -12.82
C HIS A 570 -9.37 8.57 -11.96
N VAL A 571 -10.45 9.10 -11.40
CA VAL A 571 -10.36 10.14 -10.39
C VAL A 571 -10.86 9.54 -9.09
N GLN A 572 -10.02 9.57 -8.07
CA GLN A 572 -10.35 9.08 -6.73
C GLN A 572 -9.53 9.81 -5.68
N GLY A 573 -9.86 9.57 -4.41
CA GLY A 573 -8.99 9.95 -3.32
C GLY A 573 -9.44 9.40 -1.97
N PRO A 574 -8.62 9.61 -0.93
CA PRO A 574 -8.97 9.29 0.44
C PRO A 574 -10.07 10.21 0.97
N ILE A 575 -10.94 9.68 1.83
CA ILE A 575 -11.76 10.47 2.76
C ILE A 575 -11.15 10.50 4.16
N GLN A 576 -11.50 11.52 4.92
CA GLN A 576 -11.33 11.60 6.36
C GLN A 576 -12.17 10.51 7.02
N ASP A 577 -11.51 9.47 7.54
CA ASP A 577 -12.19 8.39 8.23
C ASP A 577 -12.61 8.86 9.61
N ILE A 578 -13.88 8.61 9.98
CA ILE A 578 -14.41 8.95 11.30
C ILE A 578 -14.04 7.81 12.26
N PRO A 579 -13.19 8.09 13.27
CA PRO A 579 -12.68 7.04 14.15
C PRO A 579 -13.79 6.44 15.02
N THR A 580 -13.64 5.15 15.33
CA THR A 580 -14.47 4.45 16.31
C THR A 580 -13.55 3.71 17.31
N PRO A 581 -13.94 3.60 18.60
CA PRO A 581 -13.15 2.82 19.57
C PRO A 581 -13.04 1.33 19.26
N GLU A 582 -13.99 0.78 18.49
CA GLU A 582 -14.10 -0.63 18.12
C GLU A 582 -13.24 -1.00 16.91
N ALA A 583 -12.94 -0.04 16.04
CA ALA A 583 -11.86 -0.14 15.07
C ALA A 583 -10.54 -0.17 15.84
N ARG A 584 -9.99 -1.37 16.07
CA ARG A 584 -8.84 -1.52 16.95
C ARG A 584 -7.94 -2.70 16.67
N VAL A 585 -6.74 -2.61 17.23
CA VAL A 585 -5.77 -3.70 17.36
C VAL A 585 -5.88 -4.34 18.74
N LEU A 586 -5.87 -5.66 18.77
CA LEU A 586 -5.83 -6.53 19.94
C LEU A 586 -4.70 -7.55 19.77
N LEU A 587 -4.44 -8.33 20.83
CA LEU A 587 -3.62 -9.53 20.73
C LEU A 587 -4.54 -10.73 20.52
N SER A 588 -4.24 -11.54 19.51
CA SER A 588 -4.92 -12.81 19.27
C SER A 588 -4.70 -13.77 20.47
N PRO A 589 -5.77 -14.37 21.03
CA PRO A 589 -5.64 -15.34 22.10
C PRO A 589 -5.22 -16.74 21.61
N THR A 590 -5.43 -17.06 20.33
CA THR A 590 -5.26 -18.44 19.81
C THR A 590 -4.13 -18.60 18.80
N VAL A 591 -3.80 -17.53 18.07
CA VAL A 591 -2.80 -17.53 16.99
C VAL A 591 -1.52 -16.82 17.40
N LYS A 592 -0.39 -17.44 17.06
CA LYS A 592 0.96 -16.95 17.30
C LYS A 592 1.76 -16.88 16.00
N ASP A 593 2.75 -15.99 15.97
CA ASP A 593 3.72 -15.91 14.88
C ASP A 593 4.84 -16.95 15.01
N ARG A 594 5.77 -16.93 14.04
CA ARG A 594 6.93 -17.85 14.00
C ARG A 594 7.85 -17.79 15.23
N PHE A 595 7.80 -16.72 16.02
CA PHE A 595 8.62 -16.58 17.23
C PHE A 595 7.85 -16.95 18.51
N GLY A 596 6.58 -17.35 18.37
CA GLY A 596 5.70 -17.74 19.47
C GLY A 596 4.95 -16.58 20.13
N MET A 597 4.98 -15.38 19.53
CA MET A 597 4.27 -14.21 20.05
C MET A 597 2.84 -14.17 19.51
N PRO A 598 1.84 -13.75 20.32
CA PRO A 598 0.50 -13.44 19.84
C PRO A 598 0.52 -12.48 18.64
N VAL A 599 -0.25 -12.79 17.60
CA VAL A 599 -0.38 -11.91 16.42
C VAL A 599 -1.35 -10.77 16.68
N ALA A 600 -1.33 -9.75 15.82
CA ALA A 600 -2.37 -8.73 15.84
C ALA A 600 -3.72 -9.35 15.45
N GLN A 601 -4.73 -9.14 16.30
CA GLN A 601 -6.13 -9.37 16.00
C GLN A 601 -6.77 -8.02 15.69
N LEU A 602 -7.40 -7.87 14.53
CA LEU A 602 -8.04 -6.63 14.09
C LEU A 602 -9.55 -6.72 14.28
N SER A 603 -10.19 -5.65 14.71
CA SER A 603 -11.65 -5.58 14.86
C SER A 603 -12.21 -4.25 14.38
N GLY A 604 -13.52 -4.21 14.20
CA GLY A 604 -14.26 -3.01 13.87
C GLY A 604 -14.63 -2.88 12.40
N SER A 605 -15.20 -1.74 12.06
CA SER A 605 -15.72 -1.43 10.73
C SER A 605 -15.64 0.08 10.49
N VAL A 606 -15.79 0.47 9.24
CA VAL A 606 -15.85 1.89 8.86
C VAL A 606 -17.15 2.51 9.39
N HIS A 607 -17.06 3.71 9.95
CA HIS A 607 -18.21 4.45 10.44
C HIS A 607 -19.16 4.86 9.29
N PRO A 608 -20.50 4.84 9.46
CA PRO A 608 -21.45 5.21 8.39
C PRO A 608 -21.23 6.60 7.78
N GLU A 609 -20.76 7.57 8.58
CA GLU A 609 -20.45 8.92 8.09
C GLU A 609 -19.27 8.91 7.08
N SER A 610 -18.27 8.05 7.27
CA SER A 610 -17.18 7.86 6.30
C SER A 610 -17.72 7.32 4.96
N LEU A 611 -18.72 6.43 4.99
CA LEU A 611 -19.37 5.90 3.78
C LEU A 611 -20.21 6.98 3.06
N ARG A 612 -20.85 7.88 3.81
CA ARG A 612 -21.53 9.05 3.23
C ARG A 612 -20.53 9.98 2.52
N ALA A 613 -19.39 10.24 3.14
CA ALA A 613 -18.31 11.03 2.54
C ALA A 613 -17.77 10.39 1.25
N ALA A 614 -17.57 9.07 1.26
CA ALA A 614 -17.09 8.33 0.10
C ALA A 614 -18.10 8.37 -1.06
N ALA A 615 -19.40 8.20 -0.78
CA ALA A 615 -20.44 8.31 -1.79
C ALA A 615 -20.47 9.70 -2.45
N MET A 616 -20.34 10.76 -1.64
CA MET A 616 -20.22 12.14 -2.14
C MET A 616 -18.98 12.31 -3.04
N LEU A 617 -17.81 11.81 -2.64
CA LEU A 617 -16.61 11.89 -3.49
C LEU A 617 -16.78 11.13 -4.82
N ALA A 618 -17.42 9.96 -4.81
CA ALA A 618 -17.70 9.21 -6.05
C ALA A 618 -18.61 9.99 -7.01
N GLU A 619 -19.60 10.72 -6.47
CA GLU A 619 -20.46 11.62 -7.24
C GLU A 619 -19.68 12.77 -7.87
N GLN A 620 -18.78 13.38 -7.12
CA GLN A 620 -17.95 14.48 -7.63
C GLN A 620 -16.92 13.98 -8.65
N ALA A 621 -16.32 12.81 -8.44
CA ALA A 621 -15.43 12.19 -9.43
C ALA A 621 -16.15 11.93 -10.76
N GLU A 622 -17.37 11.40 -10.71
CA GLU A 622 -18.19 11.22 -11.91
C GLU A 622 -18.47 12.56 -12.61
N ALA A 623 -18.88 13.59 -11.86
CA ALA A 623 -19.16 14.91 -12.43
C ALA A 623 -17.94 15.49 -13.15
N TRP A 624 -16.74 15.33 -12.56
CA TRP A 624 -15.49 15.78 -13.16
C TRP A 624 -15.19 15.05 -14.48
N LEU A 625 -15.38 13.73 -14.50
CA LEU A 625 -15.12 12.90 -15.68
C LEU A 625 -16.11 13.15 -16.82
N TRP A 626 -17.39 13.37 -16.52
CA TRP A 626 -18.36 13.80 -17.54
C TRP A 626 -18.01 15.17 -18.12
N ALA A 627 -17.63 16.14 -17.28
CA ALA A 627 -17.18 17.45 -17.76
C ALA A 627 -15.89 17.37 -18.60
N ALA A 628 -15.06 16.36 -18.36
CA ALA A 628 -13.85 16.04 -19.11
C ALA A 628 -14.14 15.40 -20.49
N GLY A 629 -15.39 15.03 -20.77
CA GLY A 629 -15.83 14.47 -22.05
C GLY A 629 -15.70 12.95 -22.14
N ALA A 630 -15.92 12.25 -21.02
CA ALA A 630 -16.01 10.79 -21.03
C ALA A 630 -17.17 10.32 -21.92
N ARG A 631 -17.01 9.15 -22.57
CA ARG A 631 -18.09 8.45 -23.26
C ARG A 631 -18.87 7.53 -22.31
N GLN A 632 -18.19 6.98 -21.31
CA GLN A 632 -18.77 6.11 -20.29
C GLN A 632 -18.09 6.39 -18.95
N VAL A 633 -18.86 6.39 -17.86
CA VAL A 633 -18.37 6.58 -16.48
C VAL A 633 -19.00 5.54 -15.57
N TRP A 634 -18.23 4.99 -14.63
CA TRP A 634 -18.75 4.12 -13.57
C TRP A 634 -18.05 4.38 -12.24
N ARG A 635 -18.84 4.49 -11.18
CA ARG A 635 -18.37 4.81 -9.83
C ARG A 635 -17.75 3.60 -9.14
N THR A 636 -16.76 3.84 -8.31
CA THR A 636 -16.27 2.86 -7.34
C THR A 636 -17.07 2.99 -6.05
N ARG A 637 -17.43 1.84 -5.45
CA ARG A 637 -18.13 1.80 -4.16
C ARG A 637 -17.25 1.12 -3.13
N PRO A 638 -16.97 1.76 -1.99
CA PRO A 638 -16.23 1.12 -0.92
C PRO A 638 -17.07 0.06 -0.20
N GLY A 639 -16.40 -0.90 0.42
CA GLY A 639 -17.01 -1.78 1.42
C GLY A 639 -17.09 -1.10 2.80
N GLY A 640 -17.87 -1.68 3.71
CA GLY A 640 -17.96 -1.26 5.11
C GLY A 640 -16.98 -1.96 6.05
N GLU A 641 -16.05 -2.76 5.52
CA GLU A 641 -15.03 -3.46 6.31
C GLU A 641 -14.07 -2.46 6.97
N LEU A 642 -13.30 -2.93 7.97
CA LEU A 642 -12.29 -2.12 8.66
C LEU A 642 -11.39 -1.37 7.67
N SER A 643 -11.18 -0.08 7.90
CA SER A 643 -10.22 0.70 7.14
C SER A 643 -8.93 0.89 7.94
N ALA A 644 -7.85 0.37 7.38
CA ALA A 644 -6.49 0.69 7.82
C ALA A 644 -5.61 0.83 6.58
N GLY A 645 -5.61 -0.20 5.72
CA GLY A 645 -4.91 -0.18 4.43
C GLY A 645 -3.44 0.21 4.60
N GLN A 646 -2.93 1.08 3.73
CA GLN A 646 -1.54 1.57 3.78
C GLN A 646 -1.38 2.92 4.50
N HIS A 647 -2.50 3.52 4.95
CA HIS A 647 -2.52 4.82 5.61
C HIS A 647 -2.94 4.66 7.07
N GLN A 648 -2.39 3.64 7.72
CA GLN A 648 -2.79 3.23 9.07
C GLN A 648 -2.45 4.29 10.11
N ALA A 649 -3.40 4.58 10.99
CA ALA A 649 -3.29 5.65 11.97
C ALA A 649 -4.09 5.40 13.26
N GLY A 650 -3.85 6.22 14.28
CA GLY A 650 -4.73 6.42 15.44
C GLY A 650 -4.65 5.43 16.60
N THR A 651 -3.96 4.31 16.43
CA THR A 651 -3.89 3.25 17.45
C THR A 651 -3.19 3.63 18.75
N LEU A 652 -2.38 4.69 18.75
CA LEU A 652 -1.66 5.26 19.89
C LEU A 652 -1.88 6.78 19.96
N ARG A 653 -3.08 7.23 19.61
CA ARG A 653 -3.40 8.66 19.39
C ARG A 653 -2.94 9.56 20.54
N MET A 654 -2.51 10.76 20.18
CA MET A 654 -2.15 11.80 21.14
C MET A 654 -3.37 12.48 21.75
N GLY A 655 -3.21 13.04 22.95
CA GLY A 655 -4.22 13.84 23.64
C GLY A 655 -3.71 14.33 24.99
N ASP A 656 -4.45 15.27 25.58
CA ASP A 656 -4.09 15.85 26.89
C ASP A 656 -4.45 14.93 28.07
N ASP A 657 -5.44 14.05 27.88
CA ASP A 657 -5.95 13.17 28.94
C ASP A 657 -5.58 11.70 28.68
N PRO A 658 -4.82 11.05 29.61
CA PRO A 658 -4.48 9.64 29.50
C PRO A 658 -5.68 8.69 29.51
N SER A 659 -6.85 9.15 29.99
CA SER A 659 -8.08 8.35 29.97
C SER A 659 -8.65 8.16 28.55
N THR A 660 -8.27 9.04 27.61
CA THR A 660 -8.79 9.06 26.23
C THR A 660 -7.71 8.99 25.14
N SER A 661 -6.43 8.99 25.52
CA SER A 661 -5.28 8.98 24.61
C SER A 661 -4.14 8.12 25.15
N VAL A 662 -3.19 7.73 24.28
CA VAL A 662 -2.03 6.92 24.68
C VAL A 662 -0.79 7.78 24.88
N THR A 663 -0.64 8.79 24.03
CA THR A 663 0.50 9.72 24.08
C THR A 663 0.06 11.12 24.47
N ASP A 664 0.94 11.85 25.14
CA ASP A 664 0.79 13.28 25.36
C ASP A 664 0.96 14.05 24.04
N PRO A 665 0.69 15.36 24.01
CA PRO A 665 0.79 16.16 22.79
C PRO A 665 2.20 16.21 22.20
N SER A 666 3.25 15.79 22.92
CA SER A 666 4.62 15.73 22.43
C SER A 666 4.97 14.39 21.74
N GLY A 667 4.08 13.40 21.84
CA GLY A 667 4.29 12.03 21.34
C GLY A 667 4.91 11.09 22.39
N ARG A 668 5.01 11.49 23.66
CA ARG A 668 5.49 10.64 24.76
C ARG A 668 4.34 9.83 25.35
N VAL A 669 4.57 8.56 25.66
CA VAL A 669 3.53 7.70 26.27
C VAL A 669 3.19 8.23 27.66
N HIS A 670 1.90 8.37 27.97
CA HIS A 670 1.44 8.87 29.26
C HIS A 670 1.99 8.03 30.42
N GLY A 671 2.49 8.71 31.46
CA GLY A 671 3.08 8.06 32.64
C GLY A 671 4.53 7.60 32.47
N TYR A 672 5.11 7.72 31.27
CA TYR A 672 6.51 7.43 31.00
C TYR A 672 7.33 8.70 30.84
N ASP A 673 8.56 8.70 31.34
CA ASP A 673 9.51 9.80 31.15
C ASP A 673 10.32 9.68 29.85
N ASN A 674 10.48 8.47 29.31
CA ASN A 674 11.44 8.18 28.25
C ASN A 674 10.95 7.26 27.11
N LEU A 675 9.64 6.96 27.05
CA LEU A 675 9.03 6.15 26.00
C LEU A 675 8.20 7.01 25.04
N TRP A 676 8.52 6.94 23.75
CA TRP A 676 8.00 7.84 22.72
C TRP A 676 7.41 7.07 21.55
N VAL A 677 6.53 7.73 20.79
CA VAL A 677 5.93 7.18 19.56
C VAL A 677 6.11 8.17 18.42
N SER A 678 6.55 7.68 17.27
CA SER A 678 6.92 8.48 16.11
C SER A 678 6.51 7.79 14.81
N ASP A 679 5.21 7.48 14.67
CA ASP A 679 4.59 7.02 13.41
C ASP A 679 3.10 7.45 13.34
N GLY A 680 2.37 7.01 12.31
CA GLY A 680 0.95 7.39 12.12
C GLY A 680 0.00 7.01 13.26
N SER A 681 0.40 6.11 14.18
CA SER A 681 -0.42 5.74 15.34
C SER A 681 -0.78 6.91 16.24
N VAL A 682 0.03 7.99 16.27
CA VAL A 682 -0.24 9.15 17.13
C VAL A 682 -1.31 10.09 16.57
N HIS A 683 -1.72 9.93 15.31
CA HIS A 683 -2.74 10.78 14.70
C HIS A 683 -4.06 10.70 15.47
N VAL A 684 -4.68 11.85 15.76
CA VAL A 684 -6.04 11.85 16.34
C VAL A 684 -7.08 11.52 15.27
N THR A 685 -6.93 12.17 14.11
CA THR A 685 -7.66 11.88 12.88
C THR A 685 -6.68 11.77 11.72
N ASN A 686 -7.01 11.08 10.63
CA ASN A 686 -6.02 10.81 9.57
C ASN A 686 -6.00 11.81 8.39
N GLY A 687 -6.81 12.86 8.45
CA GLY A 687 -7.03 13.82 7.36
C GLY A 687 -7.80 13.24 6.17
N GLY A 688 -8.29 14.11 5.29
CA GLY A 688 -8.86 13.73 3.98
C GLY A 688 -7.82 13.53 2.86
N VAL A 689 -6.57 13.19 3.21
CA VAL A 689 -5.39 13.14 2.31
C VAL A 689 -4.35 12.10 2.77
N ASN A 690 -3.36 11.79 1.92
CA ASN A 690 -2.26 10.88 2.31
C ASN A 690 -1.48 11.41 3.54
N PRO A 691 -1.22 10.57 4.56
CA PRO A 691 -0.75 11.03 5.88
C PRO A 691 0.76 11.20 6.01
N VAL A 692 1.57 10.74 5.04
CA VAL A 692 3.02 10.57 5.24
C VAL A 692 3.75 11.86 5.59
N LEU A 693 3.35 13.00 5.04
CA LEU A 693 3.99 14.27 5.37
C LEU A 693 3.71 14.69 6.82
N THR A 694 2.50 14.47 7.31
CA THR A 694 2.15 14.70 8.73
C THR A 694 2.95 13.76 9.64
N ILE A 695 3.12 12.50 9.25
CA ILE A 695 3.96 11.53 10.00
C ILE A 695 5.41 12.02 10.09
N LEU A 696 6.00 12.47 8.98
CA LEU A 696 7.36 13.01 8.96
C LEU A 696 7.48 14.26 9.84
N SER A 697 6.50 15.16 9.78
CA SER A 697 6.48 16.41 10.54
C SER A 697 6.38 16.16 12.04
N LEU A 698 5.48 15.26 12.46
CA LEU A 698 5.37 14.84 13.85
C LEU A 698 6.64 14.15 14.33
N ALA A 699 7.30 13.34 13.49
CA ALA A 699 8.56 12.70 13.85
C ALA A 699 9.69 13.71 14.12
N PHE A 700 9.79 14.78 13.32
CA PHE A 700 10.74 15.88 13.61
C PHE A 700 10.41 16.53 14.96
N ARG A 701 9.14 16.85 15.21
CA ARG A 701 8.69 17.48 16.45
C ARG A 701 8.94 16.60 17.68
N THR A 702 8.58 15.32 17.61
CA THR A 702 8.79 14.35 18.70
C THR A 702 10.28 14.19 19.00
N ALA A 703 11.12 14.02 17.97
CA ALA A 703 12.57 13.85 18.16
C ALA A 703 13.23 15.11 18.75
N GLU A 704 12.83 16.31 18.31
CA GLU A 704 13.31 17.55 18.94
C GLU A 704 12.87 17.69 20.40
N ASN A 705 11.65 17.29 20.74
CA ASN A 705 11.17 17.32 22.13
C ASN A 705 11.97 16.34 23.00
N LEU A 706 12.33 15.17 22.48
CA LEU A 706 13.20 14.22 23.16
C LEU A 706 14.59 14.84 23.41
N VAL A 707 15.22 15.42 22.38
CA VAL A 707 16.55 16.08 22.52
C VAL A 707 16.53 17.20 23.56
N LYS A 708 15.42 17.93 23.72
CA LYS A 708 15.30 19.00 24.72
C LYS A 708 15.15 18.49 26.17
N GLN A 709 14.84 17.20 26.37
CA GLN A 709 14.67 16.59 27.69
C GLN A 709 15.95 15.92 28.22
N GLY A 710 16.86 15.52 27.33
CA GLY A 710 18.21 15.03 27.66
C GLY A 710 19.24 16.14 27.64
#